data_AF-A0A954WNU8-F1
#
_entry.id   AF-A0A954WNU8-F1
#
_cell.length_a   1.000
_cell.length_b   1.000
_cell.length_c   1.000
_cell.angle_alpha   90.00
_cell.angle_beta   90.00
_cell.angle_gamma   90.00
#
_symmetry.space_group_name_H-M   'P 1'
#
loop_
_entity.id
_entity.type
_entity.pdbx_description
1 polymer ?
#
loop_
_entity_poly.entity_id
_entity_poly.type
_entity_poly.pdbx_seq_one_letter_code
_entity_poly.pdbx_strand_id
1 'polypeptide(L)'
;MLFRRENKLPQTTPPSPKGHALCLGLAIVAAVGCRQRDDRTSRLPDRDIAEASSPTETSNLGLQPELTESTVVIPLDKLGLADARVGESSDLSTWTTEQWSSAIGQQLTVIGEYLRSGTDAAREKLEPIADGSFSGRLRPRTLQNAFQDGVIGVRRQTRAQSAEEPLNELPGHVAFAKTLDELRAPLQAAHHVENHFKVIRITQDSPTRFGSRILFEQHGDLDGNSVQQRAFWDCTWAIGTDRTLQIASVSLSDYEETTARVPPAGDTQPAHLFTDCTQHVLGKNSSFAEQLSQSTDHWLDRLEFRYGIDPGAWLGMALGDVNGDGLDDVYVCQPGGLPNRLYVQQADGTAVDRSQDAGLDWLDHSHSSLFVDLDNDGDQDLVIAVKAGLIFLENDGRGNFQVAAVRSVPQSNPYALSAADFDADGLLDVYVACYSQRRSETDRQFIQRPIPYHDANNGGRNQLLRNEGNFQFRDVTNVTGLDGNNRRFSFAASWEDYDNDGDIDLYVANDYGRNNLYRNDGGSFTDVAATAGVEDISAGMSVTWGDYNNDGWMDLYVSNMFSSAGNRIAYQRQFREEHQNQKTLADYQRHAKGNSLFVNMGDGTFQDVSEPAGVTIGRWAWSSLFADINNDGWEDILVANGFITQQDTDDL
;
A
#
# COMPACT_ATOMS: atom_id res chain seq x y z
N MET A 1 1.72 4.43 -13.25
CA MET A 1 2.31 3.67 -14.38
C MET A 1 1.19 2.89 -15.05
N LEU A 2 1.35 2.54 -16.32
CA LEU A 2 0.38 1.72 -17.08
C LEU A 2 1.01 0.35 -17.36
N PHE A 3 0.29 -0.72 -17.06
CA PHE A 3 0.77 -2.07 -17.28
C PHE A 3 -0.17 -2.84 -18.20
N ARG A 4 0.37 -3.53 -19.21
CA ARG A 4 -0.38 -4.40 -20.12
C ARG A 4 -0.29 -5.85 -19.69
N ARG A 5 -1.39 -6.60 -19.75
CA ARG A 5 -1.40 -8.08 -19.62
C ARG A 5 -0.93 -8.78 -20.90
N GLU A 6 -0.01 -9.74 -20.79
CA GLU A 6 0.63 -10.39 -21.94
C GLU A 6 -0.09 -11.66 -22.45
N ASN A 7 -1.01 -12.25 -21.69
CA ASN A 7 -1.76 -13.44 -22.13
C ASN A 7 -3.05 -13.06 -22.89
N LYS A 8 -3.07 -13.27 -24.21
CA LYS A 8 -4.30 -13.18 -25.02
C LYS A 8 -5.22 -14.38 -24.73
N LEU A 9 -6.45 -14.11 -24.30
CA LEU A 9 -7.52 -15.10 -24.30
C LEU A 9 -7.84 -15.58 -25.73
N PRO A 10 -8.15 -16.87 -25.94
CA PRO A 10 -8.94 -17.29 -27.08
C PRO A 10 -10.35 -16.67 -26.97
N GLN A 11 -10.73 -15.84 -27.93
CA GLN A 11 -12.08 -15.28 -28.03
C GLN A 11 -13.10 -16.41 -28.28
N THR A 12 -13.74 -16.94 -27.25
CA THR A 12 -14.84 -17.93 -27.42
C THR A 12 -16.09 -17.66 -26.61
N THR A 13 -16.19 -16.57 -25.86
CA THR A 13 -17.41 -16.25 -25.09
C THR A 13 -17.71 -14.75 -25.13
N PRO A 14 -18.95 -14.33 -25.44
CA PRO A 14 -19.35 -12.94 -25.32
C PRO A 14 -19.36 -12.50 -23.84
N PRO A 15 -19.06 -11.23 -23.54
CA PRO A 15 -19.05 -10.71 -22.16
C PRO A 15 -20.44 -10.82 -21.52
N SER A 16 -20.47 -11.07 -20.21
CA SER A 16 -21.68 -11.06 -19.40
C SER A 16 -22.22 -9.63 -19.28
N PRO A 17 -23.52 -9.43 -18.94
CA PRO A 17 -24.13 -8.09 -18.85
C PRO A 17 -23.69 -7.30 -17.60
N LYS A 18 -22.89 -7.88 -16.70
CA LYS A 18 -22.31 -7.18 -15.55
C LYS A 18 -20.92 -6.67 -15.97
N GLY A 19 -20.91 -5.59 -16.73
CA GLY A 19 -19.73 -5.08 -17.44
C GLY A 19 -18.87 -4.15 -16.60
N HIS A 20 -17.81 -4.67 -15.99
CA HIS A 20 -16.50 -4.03 -16.05
C HIS A 20 -15.73 -4.75 -17.15
N ALA A 21 -15.96 -4.32 -18.39
CA ALA A 21 -15.26 -4.88 -19.53
C ALA A 21 -13.86 -4.26 -19.59
N LEU A 22 -12.88 -4.93 -18.98
CA LEU A 22 -11.46 -4.76 -19.29
C LEU A 22 -11.18 -5.19 -20.74
N CYS A 23 -11.72 -4.44 -21.71
CA CYS A 23 -11.37 -4.55 -23.12
C CYS A 23 -10.02 -3.85 -23.30
N LEU A 24 -8.98 -4.66 -23.52
CA LEU A 24 -7.54 -4.34 -23.43
C LEU A 24 -7.06 -4.20 -21.98
N GLY A 25 -6.54 -5.31 -21.44
CA GLY A 25 -5.91 -5.42 -20.13
C GLY A 25 -4.79 -4.42 -19.85
N LEU A 26 -5.18 -3.20 -19.52
CA LEU A 26 -4.38 -2.18 -18.85
C LEU A 26 -4.72 -2.25 -17.35
N ALA A 27 -3.81 -2.79 -16.55
CA ALA A 27 -3.84 -2.55 -15.11
C ALA A 27 -3.16 -1.20 -14.86
N ILE A 28 -3.92 -0.22 -14.38
CA ILE A 28 -3.36 1.07 -13.96
C ILE A 28 -3.07 0.98 -12.47
N VAL A 29 -1.79 0.85 -12.14
CA VAL A 29 -1.33 1.00 -10.76
C VAL A 29 -0.92 2.46 -10.59
N ALA A 30 -1.81 3.22 -9.95
CA ALA A 30 -1.57 4.59 -9.54
C ALA A 30 -0.95 4.59 -8.14
N ALA A 31 0.37 4.71 -8.08
CA ALA A 31 1.05 5.25 -6.91
C ALA A 31 1.55 6.64 -7.32
N VAL A 32 1.01 7.70 -6.71
CA VAL A 32 1.56 9.05 -6.89
C VAL A 32 2.83 9.12 -6.03
N GLY A 33 3.97 8.85 -6.66
CA GLY A 33 5.29 8.85 -6.02
C GLY A 33 6.27 9.77 -6.75
N CYS A 34 7.00 10.59 -5.99
CA CYS A 34 7.93 11.62 -6.44
C CYS A 34 9.21 11.05 -7.10
N ARG A 35 9.22 10.78 -8.41
CA ARG A 35 10.38 10.18 -9.11
C ARG A 35 11.66 11.03 -9.01
N GLN A 36 12.63 10.68 -8.16
CA GLN A 36 13.98 11.26 -8.22
C GLN A 36 14.82 10.54 -9.27
N ARG A 37 15.60 11.29 -10.07
CA ARG A 37 16.34 10.78 -11.22
C ARG A 37 17.62 10.06 -10.77
N ASP A 38 17.82 8.84 -11.28
CA ASP A 38 19.11 8.14 -11.24
C ASP A 38 20.10 8.85 -12.19
N ASP A 39 21.01 9.66 -11.64
CA ASP A 39 22.06 10.32 -12.43
C ASP A 39 23.26 9.37 -12.63
N ARG A 40 23.14 8.44 -13.58
CA ARG A 40 24.30 7.78 -14.20
C ARG A 40 24.78 8.58 -15.41
N THR A 41 25.76 9.45 -15.14
CA THR A 41 26.83 9.92 -16.04
C THR A 41 26.43 10.61 -17.37
N SER A 42 26.49 11.94 -17.38
CA SER A 42 27.08 12.68 -18.51
C SER A 42 27.70 14.00 -18.04
N ARG A 43 29.05 14.01 -17.97
CA ARG A 43 29.87 15.23 -17.81
C ARG A 43 29.64 16.17 -18.99
N LEU A 44 29.61 17.49 -18.73
CA LEU A 44 30.18 18.59 -19.53
C LEU A 44 30.04 19.92 -18.73
N PRO A 45 30.83 20.98 -19.01
CA PRO A 45 31.89 21.43 -18.12
C PRO A 45 31.63 22.76 -17.39
N ASP A 46 32.50 23.01 -16.41
CA ASP A 46 32.66 24.18 -15.55
C ASP A 46 32.29 25.54 -16.16
N ARG A 47 31.54 26.32 -15.38
CA ARG A 47 31.58 27.79 -15.42
C ARG A 47 31.60 28.37 -14.01
N ASP A 48 32.71 29.03 -13.72
CA ASP A 48 32.97 29.91 -12.59
C ASP A 48 31.88 30.98 -12.41
N ILE A 49 31.32 31.11 -11.21
CA ILE A 49 30.94 32.41 -10.62
C ILE A 49 31.24 32.38 -9.12
N ALA A 50 31.94 33.43 -8.69
CA ALA A 50 32.60 33.61 -7.41
C ALA A 50 31.69 34.00 -6.22
N GLU A 51 32.20 33.60 -5.05
CA GLU A 51 32.04 34.07 -3.66
C GLU A 51 31.12 35.27 -3.32
N ALA A 52 30.29 35.06 -2.29
CA ALA A 52 30.02 36.07 -1.25
C ALA A 52 29.57 35.44 0.09
N SER A 53 30.51 35.36 1.03
CA SER A 53 30.42 35.57 2.50
C SER A 53 29.21 35.06 3.32
N SER A 54 29.54 34.13 4.23
CA SER A 54 28.82 33.70 5.44
C SER A 54 28.64 34.79 6.52
N PRO A 55 27.74 34.59 7.51
CA PRO A 55 28.25 34.18 8.83
C PRO A 55 27.46 33.04 9.52
N THR A 56 28.24 32.03 9.92
CA THR A 56 28.22 31.24 11.18
C THR A 56 27.00 31.29 12.11
N GLU A 57 26.39 30.13 12.34
CA GLU A 57 26.27 29.49 13.67
C GLU A 57 25.96 27.98 13.51
N THR A 58 26.97 27.15 13.72
CA THR A 58 26.91 25.68 13.68
C THR A 58 26.59 25.13 15.06
N SER A 59 25.41 24.52 15.24
CA SER A 59 25.17 23.58 16.32
C SER A 59 25.60 22.18 15.87
N ASN A 60 26.75 21.73 16.37
CA ASN A 60 27.27 20.38 16.23
C ASN A 60 26.28 19.36 16.83
N LEU A 61 25.47 18.70 16.01
CA LEU A 61 24.99 17.36 16.31
C LEU A 61 26.17 16.42 16.04
N GLY A 62 26.65 15.77 17.11
CA GLY A 62 27.83 14.92 17.08
C GLY A 62 27.72 13.84 16.02
N LEU A 63 28.69 13.87 15.11
CA LEU A 63 29.05 12.76 14.23
C LEU A 63 29.14 11.47 15.06
N GLN A 64 28.38 10.45 14.66
CA GLN A 64 28.61 9.09 15.13
C GLN A 64 30.05 8.68 14.76
N PRO A 65 30.75 7.91 15.62
CA PRO A 65 32.10 7.46 15.29
C PRO A 65 32.05 6.56 14.06
N GLU A 66 32.94 6.82 13.10
CA GLU A 66 33.20 5.96 11.95
C GLU A 66 33.39 4.50 12.42
N LEU A 67 32.49 3.61 12.00
CA LEU A 67 32.64 2.18 12.16
C LEU A 67 33.76 1.71 11.22
N THR A 68 34.91 1.39 11.78
CA THR A 68 35.98 0.70 11.06
C THR A 68 35.57 -0.75 10.74
N GLU A 69 35.91 -1.22 9.54
CA GLU A 69 35.53 -2.46 8.85
C GLU A 69 35.81 -3.83 9.57
N SER A 70 36.04 -3.88 10.88
CA SER A 70 36.63 -5.09 11.50
C SER A 70 36.00 -5.62 12.78
N THR A 71 34.73 -5.32 13.10
CA THR A 71 34.07 -5.98 14.23
C THR A 71 32.77 -6.67 13.82
N VAL A 72 32.85 -8.00 13.63
CA VAL A 72 31.77 -8.87 13.14
C VAL A 72 30.64 -9.05 14.17
N VAL A 73 30.89 -8.78 15.45
CA VAL A 73 29.88 -8.80 16.53
C VAL A 73 30.18 -7.67 17.50
N ILE A 74 29.22 -6.77 17.73
CA ILE A 74 29.35 -5.71 18.73
C ILE A 74 28.92 -6.25 20.09
N PRO A 75 29.81 -6.27 21.11
CA PRO A 75 29.44 -6.62 22.47
C PRO A 75 28.34 -5.70 23.02
N LEU A 76 27.35 -6.24 23.72
CA LEU A 76 26.17 -5.48 24.19
C LEU A 76 26.51 -4.30 25.11
N ASP A 77 27.66 -4.32 25.78
CA ASP A 77 28.19 -3.20 26.57
C ASP A 77 28.54 -1.97 25.72
N LYS A 78 28.86 -2.15 24.43
CA LYS A 78 29.03 -1.03 23.49
C LYS A 78 27.71 -0.43 23.01
N LEU A 79 26.58 -1.10 23.25
CA LEU A 79 25.23 -0.63 22.94
C LEU A 79 24.51 -0.03 24.16
N GLY A 80 25.18 0.11 25.31
CA GLY A 80 24.59 0.65 26.54
C GLY A 80 23.66 -0.32 27.29
N LEU A 81 23.51 -1.56 26.81
CA LEU A 81 22.59 -2.58 27.35
C LEU A 81 23.05 -3.21 28.68
N ALA A 82 24.27 -2.92 29.14
CA ALA A 82 24.93 -3.64 30.23
C ALA A 82 25.00 -2.89 31.58
N ASP A 83 24.55 -1.63 31.69
CA ASP A 83 24.57 -0.91 32.97
C ASP A 83 23.20 -1.05 33.67
N ALA A 84 23.14 -1.93 34.66
CA ALA A 84 21.98 -2.10 35.54
C ALA A 84 21.87 -0.90 36.50
N ARG A 85 21.50 0.26 35.97
CA ARG A 85 21.00 1.40 36.74
C ARG A 85 19.73 1.92 36.07
N VAL A 86 18.62 1.29 36.41
CA VAL A 86 17.28 1.87 36.25
C VAL A 86 17.25 3.12 37.14
N GLY A 87 17.49 4.27 36.52
CA GLY A 87 17.50 5.58 37.16
C GLY A 87 16.79 6.58 36.26
N GLU A 88 15.72 7.16 36.81
CA GLU A 88 14.85 8.21 36.29
C GLU A 88 15.50 9.12 35.21
N SER A 89 15.19 8.88 33.93
CA SER A 89 15.19 9.94 32.91
C SER A 89 14.38 9.53 31.68
N SER A 90 13.77 10.51 31.03
CA SER A 90 13.01 10.41 29.78
C SER A 90 13.94 10.29 28.55
N ASP A 91 14.78 9.26 28.54
CA ASP A 91 15.74 8.95 27.47
C ASP A 91 15.34 7.63 26.78
N LEU A 92 15.39 7.60 25.44
CA LEU A 92 15.06 6.43 24.61
C LEU A 92 15.99 5.23 24.91
N SER A 93 17.11 5.48 25.62
CA SER A 93 18.02 4.46 26.17
C SER A 93 17.38 3.47 27.16
N THR A 94 16.12 3.69 27.57
CA THR A 94 15.36 2.80 28.47
C THR A 94 14.56 1.71 27.74
N TRP A 95 14.42 1.79 26.40
CA TRP A 95 13.69 0.81 25.60
C TRP A 95 14.62 -0.32 25.16
N THR A 96 14.78 -1.31 26.04
CA THR A 96 15.64 -2.49 25.82
C THR A 96 15.34 -3.18 24.48
N THR A 97 14.08 -3.21 24.05
CA THR A 97 13.61 -3.76 22.77
C THR A 97 14.18 -3.05 21.54
N GLU A 98 14.30 -1.72 21.52
CA GLU A 98 14.89 -1.01 20.36
C GLU A 98 16.39 -1.26 20.28
N GLN A 99 17.06 -1.36 21.43
CA GLN A 99 18.46 -1.77 21.50
C GLN A 99 18.64 -3.23 21.02
N TRP A 100 17.74 -4.13 21.39
CA TRP A 100 17.69 -5.50 20.86
C TRP A 100 17.43 -5.51 19.34
N SER A 101 16.53 -4.67 18.84
CA SER A 101 16.24 -4.55 17.41
C SER A 101 17.48 -4.11 16.63
N SER A 102 18.21 -3.11 17.13
CA SER A 102 19.47 -2.66 16.54
C SER A 102 20.54 -3.76 16.55
N ALA A 103 20.68 -4.48 17.67
CA ALA A 103 21.61 -5.61 17.79
C ALA A 103 21.26 -6.75 16.83
N ILE A 104 19.97 -7.11 16.70
CA ILE A 104 19.51 -8.08 15.71
C ILE A 104 19.83 -7.61 14.29
N GLY A 105 19.57 -6.33 13.98
CA GLY A 105 19.87 -5.73 12.67
C GLY A 105 21.33 -5.94 12.25
N GLN A 106 22.28 -5.76 13.16
CA GLN A 106 23.70 -6.02 12.89
C GLN A 106 23.99 -7.49 12.56
N GLN A 107 23.35 -8.43 13.27
CA GLN A 107 23.47 -9.86 12.97
C GLN A 107 22.88 -10.19 11.59
N LEU A 108 21.73 -9.58 11.26
CA LEU A 108 21.07 -9.75 9.97
C LEU A 108 21.90 -9.20 8.80
N THR A 109 22.68 -8.14 9.00
CA THR A 109 23.63 -7.64 7.99
C THR A 109 24.64 -8.73 7.62
N VAL A 110 25.22 -9.41 8.61
CA VAL A 110 26.18 -10.50 8.36
C VAL A 110 25.51 -11.70 7.70
N ILE A 111 24.30 -12.06 8.14
CA ILE A 111 23.49 -13.10 7.48
C ILE A 111 23.23 -12.73 6.01
N GLY A 112 22.86 -11.49 5.72
CA GLY A 112 22.64 -10.98 4.37
C GLY A 112 23.90 -10.98 3.50
N GLU A 113 25.08 -10.70 4.06
CA GLU A 113 26.37 -10.89 3.36
C GLU A 113 26.60 -12.35 2.97
N TYR A 114 26.28 -13.28 3.87
CA TYR A 114 26.39 -14.71 3.57
C TYR A 114 25.40 -15.15 2.50
N LEU A 115 24.13 -14.72 2.59
CA LEU A 115 23.10 -15.05 1.61
C LEU A 115 23.50 -14.60 0.19
N ARG A 116 24.09 -13.41 0.05
CA ARG A 116 24.60 -12.88 -1.22
C ARG A 116 25.84 -13.61 -1.72
N SER A 117 26.87 -13.76 -0.89
CA SER A 117 28.20 -14.19 -1.35
C SER A 117 28.43 -15.70 -1.28
N GLY A 118 27.96 -16.37 -0.23
CA GLY A 118 28.22 -17.79 0.04
C GLY A 118 29.67 -18.19 0.18
N THR A 119 30.57 -17.22 0.36
CA THR A 119 32.01 -17.49 0.42
C THR A 119 32.38 -18.13 1.76
N ASP A 120 33.45 -18.92 1.78
CA ASP A 120 33.99 -19.46 3.04
C ASP A 120 34.34 -18.34 4.04
N ALA A 121 34.85 -17.21 3.54
CA ALA A 121 35.11 -16.03 4.36
C ALA A 121 33.84 -15.44 5.01
N ALA A 122 32.72 -15.41 4.29
CA ALA A 122 31.44 -15.01 4.87
C ALA A 122 30.88 -16.09 5.83
N ARG A 123 31.17 -17.37 5.56
CA ARG A 123 30.78 -18.49 6.42
C ARG A 123 31.44 -18.42 7.80
N GLU A 124 32.73 -18.09 7.85
CA GLU A 124 33.48 -17.92 9.10
C GLU A 124 32.86 -16.84 9.99
N LYS A 125 32.29 -15.78 9.39
CA LYS A 125 31.58 -14.72 10.13
C LYS A 125 30.28 -15.18 10.81
N LEU A 126 29.72 -16.35 10.44
CA LEU A 126 28.50 -16.89 11.06
C LEU A 126 28.76 -17.61 12.39
N GLU A 127 29.99 -18.06 12.64
CA GLU A 127 30.34 -18.80 13.86
C GLU A 127 29.92 -18.08 15.16
N PRO A 128 30.22 -16.78 15.35
CA PRO A 128 29.81 -16.09 16.57
C PRO A 128 28.32 -15.72 16.61
N ILE A 129 27.58 -15.87 15.50
CA ILE A 129 26.16 -15.50 15.39
C ILE A 129 25.25 -16.61 15.90
N ALA A 130 25.64 -17.87 15.74
CA ALA A 130 24.81 -19.00 16.14
C ALA A 130 25.21 -19.54 17.50
N ASP A 131 24.21 -19.77 18.36
CA ASP A 131 24.43 -20.48 19.62
C ASP A 131 24.89 -21.92 19.31
N GLY A 132 25.76 -22.48 20.16
CA GLY A 132 26.25 -23.85 19.98
C GLY A 132 25.16 -24.92 19.95
N SER A 133 23.97 -24.61 20.47
CA SER A 133 22.76 -25.44 20.50
C SER A 133 21.69 -24.99 19.49
N PHE A 134 22.07 -24.23 18.46
CA PHE A 134 21.13 -23.76 17.44
C PHE A 134 20.22 -24.88 16.91
N SER A 135 18.92 -24.59 16.85
CA SER A 135 17.92 -25.49 16.28
C SER A 135 16.93 -24.75 15.40
N GLY A 136 16.41 -25.42 14.36
CA GLY A 136 15.44 -24.81 13.46
C GLY A 136 15.83 -24.87 12.00
N ARG A 137 15.05 -24.18 11.16
CA ARG A 137 15.22 -24.15 9.70
C ARG A 137 14.65 -22.85 9.12
N LEU A 138 15.31 -22.33 8.08
CA LEU A 138 14.92 -21.07 7.42
C LEU A 138 14.14 -21.28 6.11
N ARG A 139 14.10 -22.53 5.60
CA ARG A 139 13.34 -22.94 4.41
C ARG A 139 12.74 -24.33 4.63
N PRO A 140 11.42 -24.56 4.43
CA PRO A 140 10.81 -25.88 4.59
C PRO A 140 11.43 -26.93 3.67
N ARG A 141 11.45 -28.21 4.08
CA ARG A 141 11.96 -29.30 3.22
C ARG A 141 11.05 -29.59 2.04
N THR A 142 9.75 -29.47 2.25
CA THR A 142 8.73 -29.72 1.24
C THR A 142 7.86 -28.49 1.11
N LEU A 143 7.65 -28.05 -0.12
CA LEU A 143 6.71 -27.00 -0.44
C LEU A 143 5.57 -27.61 -1.25
N GLN A 144 4.35 -27.14 -1.01
CA GLN A 144 3.20 -27.48 -1.82
C GLN A 144 3.00 -26.39 -2.89
N ASN A 145 2.72 -26.79 -4.12
CA ASN A 145 2.32 -25.86 -5.16
C ASN A 145 0.96 -25.26 -4.78
N ALA A 146 0.96 -23.95 -4.53
CA ALA A 146 -0.24 -23.17 -4.27
C ALA A 146 -0.84 -22.65 -5.59
N PHE A 147 0.01 -22.24 -6.53
CA PHE A 147 -0.37 -21.81 -7.87
C PHE A 147 0.76 -22.16 -8.85
N GLN A 148 0.42 -22.44 -10.10
CA GLN A 148 1.40 -22.62 -11.16
C GLN A 148 0.73 -22.42 -12.52
N ASP A 149 1.23 -21.46 -13.29
CA ASP A 149 0.97 -21.35 -14.72
C ASP A 149 2.28 -21.34 -15.52
N GLY A 150 2.21 -20.96 -16.81
CA GLY A 150 3.38 -20.87 -17.68
C GLY A 150 4.31 -19.68 -17.41
N VAL A 151 3.95 -18.79 -16.48
CA VAL A 151 4.62 -17.52 -16.17
C VAL A 151 5.06 -17.44 -14.71
N ILE A 152 4.20 -17.81 -13.76
CA ILE A 152 4.41 -17.75 -12.31
C ILE A 152 4.14 -19.13 -11.69
N GLY A 153 5.02 -19.52 -10.77
CA GLY A 153 4.81 -20.63 -9.84
C GLY A 153 4.89 -20.13 -8.41
N VAL A 154 3.92 -20.47 -7.57
CA VAL A 154 3.90 -20.13 -6.14
C VAL A 154 3.87 -21.42 -5.33
N ARG A 155 4.79 -21.54 -4.38
CA ARG A 155 4.90 -22.70 -3.49
C ARG A 155 4.94 -22.25 -2.04
N ARG A 156 4.17 -22.92 -1.19
CA ARG A 156 4.01 -22.55 0.23
C ARG A 156 4.35 -23.71 1.16
N GLN A 157 4.67 -23.39 2.41
CA GLN A 157 4.78 -24.41 3.47
C GLN A 157 3.43 -25.09 3.73
N THR A 158 3.45 -26.37 4.09
CA THR A 158 2.23 -27.08 4.51
C THR A 158 1.97 -26.88 6.00
N ARG A 159 0.70 -26.65 6.40
CA ARG A 159 0.29 -26.48 7.81
C ARG A 159 0.72 -27.62 8.74
N ALA A 160 1.01 -28.81 8.20
CA ALA A 160 1.41 -30.01 8.95
C ALA A 160 2.91 -30.08 9.33
N GLN A 161 3.76 -29.13 8.90
CA GLN A 161 5.22 -29.20 9.07
C GLN A 161 5.79 -28.28 10.16
N SER A 162 4.94 -27.64 10.98
CA SER A 162 5.37 -26.76 12.08
C SER A 162 6.13 -27.46 13.22
N ALA A 163 6.40 -28.77 13.11
CA ALA A 163 7.22 -29.55 14.02
C ALA A 163 8.21 -30.47 13.26
N GLU A 164 9.02 -29.93 12.36
CA GLU A 164 10.11 -30.70 11.74
C GLU A 164 11.25 -30.99 12.74
N GLU A 165 11.82 -32.20 12.65
CA GLU A 165 12.88 -32.66 13.55
C GLU A 165 14.13 -31.75 13.53
N PRO A 166 14.70 -31.46 14.71
CA PRO A 166 15.83 -30.56 14.83
C PRO A 166 17.11 -31.15 14.20
N LEU A 167 17.99 -30.28 13.68
CA LEU A 167 19.33 -30.61 13.18
C LEU A 167 20.30 -30.94 14.33
N ASN A 168 19.86 -31.71 15.33
CA ASN A 168 20.53 -31.95 16.62
C ASN A 168 21.89 -32.68 16.54
N GLU A 169 22.34 -33.09 15.36
CA GLU A 169 23.58 -33.86 15.16
C GLU A 169 24.79 -32.99 14.75
N LEU A 170 24.59 -31.70 14.45
CA LEU A 170 25.65 -30.78 14.03
C LEU A 170 25.95 -29.73 15.12
N PRO A 171 27.19 -29.22 15.24
CA PRO A 171 27.45 -28.01 16.02
C PRO A 171 26.56 -26.85 15.56
N GLY A 172 26.04 -26.04 16.48
CA GLY A 172 24.99 -25.06 16.17
C GLY A 172 25.31 -24.10 15.02
N HIS A 173 26.53 -23.56 14.93
CA HIS A 173 26.91 -22.70 13.79
C HIS A 173 27.00 -23.46 12.46
N VAL A 174 27.39 -24.74 12.47
CA VAL A 174 27.39 -25.59 11.26
C VAL A 174 25.95 -25.89 10.85
N ALA A 175 25.08 -26.17 11.83
CA ALA A 175 23.65 -26.35 11.59
C ALA A 175 23.04 -25.08 10.98
N PHE A 176 23.33 -23.91 11.54
CA PHE A 176 22.85 -22.61 11.06
C PHE A 176 23.36 -22.28 9.65
N ALA A 177 24.65 -22.45 9.39
CA ALA A 177 25.19 -22.26 8.03
C ALA A 177 24.51 -23.20 7.03
N LYS A 178 24.21 -24.45 7.41
CA LYS A 178 23.48 -25.39 6.55
C LYS A 178 22.06 -24.93 6.25
N THR A 179 21.33 -24.36 7.20
CA THR A 179 19.97 -23.85 6.93
C THR A 179 19.99 -22.62 6.01
N LEU A 180 21.01 -21.78 6.12
CA LEU A 180 21.25 -20.68 5.18
C LEU A 180 21.62 -21.21 3.79
N ASP A 181 22.44 -22.25 3.70
CA ASP A 181 22.76 -22.92 2.41
C ASP A 181 21.49 -23.48 1.74
N GLU A 182 20.60 -24.10 2.50
CA GLU A 182 19.31 -24.59 2.01
C GLU A 182 18.39 -23.44 1.54
N LEU A 183 18.38 -22.32 2.25
CA LEU A 183 17.63 -21.12 1.86
C LEU A 183 18.16 -20.53 0.54
N ARG A 184 19.49 -20.46 0.38
CA ARG A 184 20.16 -19.94 -0.82
C ARG A 184 20.04 -20.85 -2.04
N ALA A 185 19.79 -22.14 -1.85
CA ALA A 185 19.87 -23.13 -2.92
C ALA A 185 19.06 -22.77 -4.19
N PRO A 186 17.82 -22.23 -4.12
CA PRO A 186 17.05 -21.83 -5.30
C PRO A 186 17.65 -20.64 -6.07
N LEU A 187 18.50 -19.85 -5.41
CA LEU A 187 19.09 -18.61 -5.91
C LEU A 187 20.61 -18.73 -6.15
N GLN A 188 21.17 -19.94 -6.01
CA GLN A 188 22.63 -20.12 -6.09
C GLN A 188 23.22 -19.74 -7.46
N ALA A 189 22.42 -19.81 -8.52
CA ALA A 189 22.80 -19.42 -9.87
C ALA A 189 22.30 -18.01 -10.27
N ALA A 190 21.75 -17.23 -9.32
CA ALA A 190 21.30 -15.88 -9.60
C ALA A 190 22.48 -14.93 -9.82
N HIS A 191 22.34 -14.01 -10.78
CA HIS A 191 23.35 -12.99 -11.08
C HIS A 191 23.34 -11.85 -10.07
N HIS A 192 22.17 -11.61 -9.46
CA HIS A 192 21.94 -10.59 -8.45
C HIS A 192 20.99 -11.16 -7.40
N VAL A 193 21.29 -10.88 -6.12
CA VAL A 193 20.46 -11.32 -4.99
C VAL A 193 20.30 -10.16 -4.01
N GLU A 194 19.05 -9.80 -3.75
CA GLU A 194 18.65 -8.79 -2.78
C GLU A 194 18.03 -9.47 -1.57
N ASN A 195 18.36 -8.96 -0.38
CA ASN A 195 17.84 -9.49 0.88
C ASN A 195 17.31 -8.32 1.68
N HIS A 196 16.11 -8.48 2.21
CA HIS A 196 15.46 -7.51 3.06
C HIS A 196 15.02 -8.22 4.35
N PHE A 197 15.30 -7.59 5.48
CA PHE A 197 14.94 -8.09 6.78
C PHE A 197 14.30 -6.97 7.58
N LYS A 198 13.18 -7.27 8.26
CA LYS A 198 12.58 -6.32 9.19
C LYS A 198 12.20 -6.98 10.50
N VAL A 199 12.71 -6.45 11.61
CA VAL A 199 12.32 -6.86 12.95
C VAL A 199 10.99 -6.21 13.31
N ILE A 200 9.93 -7.02 13.32
CA ILE A 200 8.55 -6.54 13.52
C ILE A 200 8.01 -6.84 14.92
N ARG A 201 8.69 -7.70 15.70
CA ARG A 201 8.32 -7.98 17.09
C ARG A 201 9.53 -8.41 17.90
N ILE A 202 9.55 -8.02 19.18
CA ILE A 202 10.50 -8.53 20.18
C ILE A 202 9.71 -8.90 21.44
N THR A 203 9.94 -10.10 21.96
CA THR A 203 9.33 -10.61 23.19
C THR A 203 10.42 -10.89 24.21
N GLN A 204 10.48 -10.12 25.28
CA GLN A 204 11.50 -10.29 26.30
C GLN A 204 11.06 -11.37 27.31
N ASP A 205 11.66 -12.55 27.22
CA ASP A 205 11.39 -13.66 28.16
C ASP A 205 12.29 -13.56 29.40
N SER A 206 13.54 -13.15 29.21
CA SER A 206 14.54 -12.98 30.28
C SER A 206 15.65 -12.01 29.85
N PRO A 207 16.54 -11.58 30.76
CA PRO A 207 17.67 -10.71 30.42
C PRO A 207 18.70 -11.36 29.49
N THR A 208 18.77 -12.69 29.41
CA THR A 208 19.79 -13.45 28.65
C THR A 208 19.21 -14.29 27.53
N ARG A 209 17.89 -14.30 27.38
CA ARG A 209 17.18 -15.00 26.31
C ARG A 209 15.87 -14.29 26.00
N PHE A 210 15.61 -14.01 24.72
CA PHE A 210 14.42 -13.31 24.26
C PHE A 210 14.01 -13.77 22.85
N GLY A 211 12.75 -13.55 22.50
CA GLY A 211 12.21 -13.86 21.18
C GLY A 211 12.14 -12.65 20.26
N SER A 212 12.13 -12.88 18.95
CA SER A 212 11.81 -11.88 17.94
C SER A 212 11.03 -12.48 16.78
N ARG A 213 10.22 -11.67 16.10
CA ARG A 213 9.68 -11.99 14.77
C ARG A 213 10.33 -11.11 13.71
N ILE A 214 10.79 -11.74 12.64
CA ILE A 214 11.50 -11.08 11.54
C ILE A 214 10.75 -11.39 10.24
N LEU A 215 10.37 -10.35 9.50
CA LEU A 215 9.95 -10.48 8.10
C LEU A 215 11.22 -10.60 7.25
N PHE A 216 11.33 -11.69 6.50
CA PHE A 216 12.40 -11.95 5.56
C PHE A 216 11.84 -11.93 4.14
N GLU A 217 12.48 -11.17 3.25
CA GLU A 217 12.24 -11.19 1.81
C GLU A 217 13.58 -11.33 1.09
N GLN A 218 13.64 -12.21 0.10
CA GLN A 218 14.80 -12.35 -0.76
C GLN A 218 14.34 -12.44 -2.21
N HIS A 219 15.04 -11.77 -3.10
CA HIS A 219 14.78 -11.77 -4.52
C HIS A 219 16.09 -12.03 -5.27
N GLY A 220 16.04 -12.77 -6.37
CA GLY A 220 17.16 -12.79 -7.31
C GLY A 220 16.80 -13.27 -8.70
N ASP A 221 17.61 -12.79 -9.63
CA ASP A 221 17.43 -12.97 -11.07
C ASP A 221 18.35 -14.09 -11.59
N LEU A 222 17.78 -15.11 -12.21
CA LEU A 222 18.48 -16.21 -12.85
C LEU A 222 18.38 -16.09 -14.38
N ASP A 223 19.17 -16.88 -15.10
CA ASP A 223 18.99 -17.06 -16.53
C ASP A 223 17.62 -17.67 -16.82
N GLY A 224 16.71 -16.88 -17.38
CA GLY A 224 15.41 -17.38 -17.82
C GLY A 224 14.27 -17.25 -16.80
N ASN A 225 14.54 -16.93 -15.52
CA ASN A 225 13.55 -16.84 -14.44
C ASN A 225 14.02 -15.91 -13.31
N SER A 226 13.13 -15.44 -12.46
CA SER A 226 13.43 -14.84 -11.15
C SER A 226 12.80 -15.67 -10.03
N VAL A 227 13.38 -15.60 -8.83
CA VAL A 227 12.87 -16.27 -7.63
C VAL A 227 12.75 -15.24 -6.52
N GLN A 228 11.59 -15.21 -5.89
CA GLN A 228 11.31 -14.47 -4.67
C GLN A 228 10.97 -15.45 -3.54
N GLN A 229 11.53 -15.23 -2.37
CA GLN A 229 11.23 -15.97 -1.15
C GLN A 229 10.76 -14.97 -0.09
N ARG A 230 9.68 -15.32 0.62
CA ARG A 230 9.15 -14.53 1.74
C ARG A 230 8.91 -15.45 2.93
N ALA A 231 9.27 -15.02 4.13
CA ALA A 231 9.04 -15.79 5.34
C ALA A 231 8.88 -14.92 6.58
N PHE A 232 8.19 -15.45 7.58
CA PHE A 232 8.26 -14.94 8.96
C PHE A 232 9.10 -15.87 9.82
N TRP A 233 10.21 -15.35 10.33
CA TRP A 233 11.13 -16.06 11.22
C TRP A 233 10.81 -15.70 12.66
N ASP A 234 10.38 -16.70 13.43
CA ASP A 234 10.24 -16.61 14.87
C ASP A 234 11.55 -17.11 15.51
N CYS A 235 12.40 -16.17 15.91
CA CYS A 235 13.73 -16.44 16.43
C CYS A 235 13.75 -16.39 17.96
N THR A 236 14.50 -17.28 18.58
CA THR A 236 14.97 -17.11 19.97
C THR A 236 16.43 -16.73 19.94
N TRP A 237 16.77 -15.67 20.66
CA TRP A 237 18.13 -15.17 20.83
C TRP A 237 18.62 -15.45 22.24
N ALA A 238 19.89 -15.80 22.38
CA ALA A 238 20.59 -15.98 23.63
C ALA A 238 21.78 -15.03 23.71
N ILE A 239 22.13 -14.62 24.94
CA ILE A 239 23.34 -13.84 25.19
C ILE A 239 24.40 -14.79 25.72
N GLY A 240 25.50 -14.93 24.96
CA GLY A 240 26.66 -15.71 25.34
C GLY A 240 27.33 -15.19 26.62
N THR A 241 28.17 -16.01 27.24
CA THR A 241 28.92 -15.63 28.45
C THR A 241 29.90 -14.48 28.21
N ASP A 242 30.33 -14.30 26.96
CA ASP A 242 31.14 -13.19 26.45
C ASP A 242 30.31 -11.96 26.03
N ARG A 243 29.00 -11.97 26.31
CA ARG A 243 28.03 -10.92 25.97
C ARG A 243 27.81 -10.73 24.47
N THR A 244 28.06 -11.76 23.67
CA THR A 244 27.66 -11.79 22.26
C THR A 244 26.19 -12.17 22.13
N LEU A 245 25.48 -11.54 21.19
CA LEU A 245 24.12 -11.91 20.86
C LEU A 245 24.14 -13.05 19.84
N GLN A 246 23.48 -14.16 20.16
CA GLN A 246 23.49 -15.36 19.34
C GLN A 246 22.07 -15.86 19.05
N ILE A 247 21.83 -16.35 17.84
CA ILE A 247 20.57 -17.00 17.47
C ILE A 247 20.58 -18.44 18.01
N ALA A 248 19.63 -18.72 18.90
CA ALA A 248 19.50 -20.02 19.57
C ALA A 248 18.48 -20.94 18.87
N SER A 249 17.43 -20.37 18.27
CA SER A 249 16.56 -21.16 17.41
C SER A 249 15.78 -20.30 16.43
N VAL A 250 15.30 -20.91 15.33
CA VAL A 250 14.35 -20.30 14.39
C VAL A 250 13.25 -21.28 14.02
N SER A 251 12.00 -20.83 14.08
CA SER A 251 10.86 -21.49 13.44
C SER A 251 10.22 -20.59 12.38
N LEU A 252 9.55 -21.19 11.41
CA LEU A 252 8.82 -20.49 10.36
C LEU A 252 7.33 -20.46 10.72
N SER A 253 6.75 -19.27 10.83
CA SER A 253 5.30 -19.11 10.94
C SER A 253 4.62 -19.03 9.57
N ASP A 254 5.33 -18.51 8.56
CA ASP A 254 4.93 -18.52 7.15
C ASP A 254 6.16 -18.67 6.25
N TYR A 255 5.98 -19.28 5.07
CA TYR A 255 6.99 -19.35 4.02
C TYR A 255 6.35 -19.52 2.65
N GLU A 256 6.74 -18.66 1.71
CA GLU A 256 6.34 -18.68 0.31
C GLU A 256 7.57 -18.53 -0.60
N GLU A 257 7.59 -19.28 -1.69
CA GLU A 257 8.57 -19.18 -2.76
C GLU A 257 7.84 -19.02 -4.10
N THR A 258 8.06 -17.87 -4.72
CA THR A 258 7.49 -17.48 -6.01
C THR A 258 8.57 -17.50 -7.07
N THR A 259 8.32 -18.18 -8.17
CA THR A 259 9.19 -18.21 -9.35
C THR A 259 8.46 -17.55 -10.50
N ALA A 260 9.08 -16.58 -11.17
CA ALA A 260 8.52 -15.96 -12.36
C ALA A 260 9.44 -16.22 -13.55
N ARG A 261 8.87 -16.44 -14.73
CA ARG A 261 9.63 -16.58 -15.98
C ARG A 261 10.26 -15.24 -16.36
N VAL A 262 11.46 -15.27 -16.90
CA VAL A 262 12.16 -14.11 -17.46
C VAL A 262 12.75 -14.53 -18.80
N PRO A 263 12.02 -14.41 -19.92
CA PRO A 263 12.45 -14.96 -21.19
C PRO A 263 13.75 -14.31 -21.69
N PRO A 264 14.58 -15.08 -22.42
CA PRO A 264 15.73 -14.54 -23.11
C PRO A 264 15.34 -13.47 -24.14
N ALA A 265 16.24 -12.54 -24.43
CA ALA A 265 16.04 -11.55 -25.49
C ALA A 265 15.70 -12.24 -26.84
N GLY A 266 14.51 -11.93 -27.39
CA GLY A 266 14.04 -12.47 -28.67
C GLY A 266 13.04 -13.64 -28.57
N ASP A 267 12.69 -14.09 -27.37
CA ASP A 267 11.56 -15.00 -27.18
C ASP A 267 10.21 -14.27 -27.38
N THR A 268 9.25 -14.94 -27.99
CA THR A 268 7.91 -14.42 -28.30
C THR A 268 6.83 -14.89 -27.32
N GLN A 269 7.17 -15.77 -26.37
CA GLN A 269 6.26 -16.21 -25.31
C GLN A 269 6.22 -15.20 -24.16
N PRO A 270 5.03 -14.89 -23.60
CA PRO A 270 4.85 -13.99 -22.46
C PRO A 270 5.83 -14.26 -21.31
N ALA A 271 6.46 -13.17 -20.87
CA ALA A 271 7.47 -13.14 -19.81
C ALA A 271 6.88 -12.97 -18.42
N HIS A 272 5.89 -12.10 -18.35
CA HIS A 272 5.38 -11.50 -17.15
C HIS A 272 3.85 -11.49 -17.28
N LEU A 273 3.15 -11.51 -16.14
CA LEU A 273 1.72 -11.25 -16.17
C LEU A 273 1.43 -9.84 -16.67
N PHE A 274 2.30 -8.89 -16.32
CA PHE A 274 2.19 -7.47 -16.63
C PHE A 274 3.49 -6.91 -17.19
N THR A 275 3.39 -6.05 -18.21
CA THR A 275 4.52 -5.32 -18.81
C THR A 275 4.23 -3.82 -18.74
N ASP A 276 5.17 -3.01 -18.25
CA ASP A 276 5.03 -1.56 -18.30
C ASP A 276 4.92 -1.10 -19.77
N CYS A 277 3.78 -0.50 -20.09
CA CYS A 277 3.48 0.03 -21.40
C CYS A 277 3.36 1.56 -21.41
N THR A 278 3.66 2.24 -20.29
CA THR A 278 3.45 3.68 -20.11
C THR A 278 4.07 4.51 -21.24
N GLN A 279 5.34 4.23 -21.57
CA GLN A 279 6.05 4.95 -22.63
C GLN A 279 5.45 4.69 -24.03
N HIS A 280 4.93 3.48 -24.26
CA HIS A 280 4.29 3.14 -25.53
C HIS A 280 2.93 3.85 -25.67
N VAL A 281 2.14 3.83 -24.61
CA VAL A 281 0.79 4.40 -24.57
C VAL A 281 0.84 5.93 -24.63
N LEU A 282 1.62 6.54 -23.74
CA LEU A 282 1.59 8.00 -23.51
C LEU A 282 2.76 8.75 -24.15
N GLY A 283 3.86 8.08 -24.49
CA GLY A 283 5.14 8.73 -24.82
C GLY A 283 5.16 9.59 -26.09
N LYS A 284 4.12 9.52 -26.93
CA LYS A 284 3.97 10.40 -28.10
C LYS A 284 3.37 11.76 -27.74
N ASN A 285 2.78 11.91 -26.55
CA ASN A 285 2.17 13.14 -26.10
C ASN A 285 3.22 14.04 -25.42
N SER A 286 3.33 15.29 -25.85
CA SER A 286 4.24 16.25 -25.20
C SER A 286 3.88 16.45 -23.73
N SER A 287 2.59 16.46 -23.40
CA SER A 287 2.08 16.55 -22.03
C SER A 287 2.58 15.45 -21.10
N PHE A 288 2.81 14.24 -21.62
CA PHE A 288 3.40 13.17 -20.81
C PHE A 288 4.86 13.51 -20.45
N ALA A 289 5.69 13.85 -21.44
CA ALA A 289 7.10 14.15 -21.22
C ALA A 289 7.31 15.46 -20.42
N GLU A 290 6.51 16.48 -20.69
CA GLU A 290 6.64 17.80 -20.08
C GLU A 290 5.99 17.90 -18.71
N GLN A 291 4.93 17.12 -18.44
CA GLN A 291 4.17 17.17 -17.18
C GLN A 291 4.23 15.88 -16.37
N LEU A 292 3.63 14.80 -16.87
CA LEU A 292 3.40 13.59 -16.06
C LEU A 292 4.67 12.79 -15.74
N SER A 293 5.73 12.94 -16.53
CA SER A 293 7.01 12.29 -16.25
C SER A 293 7.89 13.06 -15.23
N GLN A 294 7.47 14.28 -14.86
CA GLN A 294 8.16 15.09 -13.86
C GLN A 294 7.68 14.72 -12.45
N SER A 295 8.56 14.86 -11.46
CA SER A 295 8.23 14.57 -10.06
C SER A 295 7.46 15.72 -9.40
N THR A 296 6.81 15.44 -8.27
CA THR A 296 6.19 16.49 -7.44
C THR A 296 7.21 17.56 -7.04
N ASP A 297 8.45 17.17 -6.68
CA ASP A 297 9.54 18.10 -6.32
C ASP A 297 9.89 19.05 -7.47
N HIS A 298 9.93 18.53 -8.71
CA HIS A 298 10.16 19.37 -9.89
C HIS A 298 9.16 20.54 -9.94
N TRP A 299 7.90 20.26 -9.63
CA TRP A 299 6.84 21.25 -9.66
C TRP A 299 6.79 22.12 -8.40
N LEU A 300 7.09 21.58 -7.22
CA LEU A 300 7.16 22.34 -5.97
C LEU A 300 8.21 23.46 -6.04
N ASP A 301 9.30 23.25 -6.78
CA ASP A 301 10.33 24.28 -7.01
C ASP A 301 9.90 25.38 -7.99
N ARG A 302 8.80 25.18 -8.73
CA ARG A 302 8.39 26.04 -9.86
C ARG A 302 7.03 26.70 -9.68
N LEU A 303 6.14 26.07 -8.93
CA LEU A 303 4.79 26.53 -8.69
C LEU A 303 4.65 26.96 -7.23
N GLU A 304 3.99 28.09 -7.02
CA GLU A 304 3.70 28.52 -5.67
C GLU A 304 2.61 27.67 -5.06
N PHE A 305 2.81 27.25 -3.80
CA PHE A 305 1.82 26.53 -3.00
C PHE A 305 0.41 27.14 -3.02
N ARG A 306 0.30 28.46 -3.21
CA ARG A 306 -0.98 29.19 -3.30
C ARG A 306 -1.88 28.71 -4.44
N TYR A 307 -1.30 28.15 -5.49
CA TYR A 307 -2.05 27.56 -6.60
C TYR A 307 -2.60 26.17 -6.27
N GLY A 308 -2.22 25.56 -5.16
CA GLY A 308 -2.68 24.23 -4.75
C GLY A 308 -1.73 23.10 -5.14
N ILE A 309 -0.46 23.41 -5.37
CA ILE A 309 0.57 22.36 -5.39
C ILE A 309 0.93 21.95 -3.97
N ASP A 310 0.91 20.65 -3.69
CA ASP A 310 1.08 20.09 -2.35
C ASP A 310 2.06 18.89 -2.37
N PRO A 311 2.96 18.76 -1.39
CA PRO A 311 3.92 17.64 -1.31
C PRO A 311 3.27 16.28 -1.10
N GLY A 312 2.06 16.22 -0.52
CA GLY A 312 1.29 14.98 -0.36
C GLY A 312 0.68 14.47 -1.67
N ALA A 313 0.48 15.35 -2.66
CA ALA A 313 0.03 15.03 -4.01
C ALA A 313 -1.13 14.00 -4.07
N TRP A 314 -2.18 14.19 -3.25
CA TRP A 314 -3.38 13.35 -3.29
C TRP A 314 -4.20 13.64 -4.55
N LEU A 315 -3.92 12.90 -5.61
CA LEU A 315 -4.51 13.08 -6.93
C LEU A 315 -5.23 11.81 -7.36
N GLY A 316 -6.47 11.99 -7.79
CA GLY A 316 -7.28 10.93 -8.37
C GLY A 316 -7.12 10.81 -9.87
N MET A 317 -7.68 9.73 -10.39
CA MET A 317 -7.86 9.49 -11.81
C MET A 317 -9.18 8.77 -12.02
N ALA A 318 -9.73 8.88 -13.23
CA ALA A 318 -10.91 8.15 -13.66
C ALA A 318 -10.65 7.45 -14.98
N LEU A 319 -11.36 6.34 -15.17
CA LEU A 319 -11.43 5.61 -16.43
C LEU A 319 -12.85 5.66 -16.95
N GLY A 320 -13.00 5.83 -18.26
CA GLY A 320 -14.29 5.86 -18.93
C GLY A 320 -14.13 6.00 -20.44
N ASP A 321 -15.08 5.45 -21.19
CA ASP A 321 -15.12 5.59 -22.66
C ASP A 321 -15.81 6.92 -22.99
N VAL A 322 -15.03 7.98 -23.19
CA VAL A 322 -15.61 9.32 -23.34
C VAL A 322 -16.20 9.55 -24.73
N ASN A 323 -15.90 8.68 -25.70
CA ASN A 323 -16.24 8.88 -27.10
C ASN A 323 -17.07 7.74 -27.74
N GLY A 324 -17.41 6.71 -26.96
CA GLY A 324 -18.26 5.60 -27.35
C GLY A 324 -17.61 4.61 -28.31
N ASP A 325 -16.28 4.51 -28.35
CA ASP A 325 -15.57 3.57 -29.23
C ASP A 325 -15.29 2.19 -28.59
N GLY A 326 -15.69 2.02 -27.33
CA GLY A 326 -15.53 0.80 -26.54
C GLY A 326 -14.14 0.65 -25.92
N LEU A 327 -13.34 1.71 -25.89
CA LEU A 327 -12.02 1.75 -25.25
C LEU A 327 -12.05 2.69 -24.03
N ASP A 328 -11.42 2.27 -22.94
CA ASP A 328 -11.33 3.11 -21.74
C ASP A 328 -10.29 4.22 -21.92
N ASP A 329 -10.73 5.46 -21.74
CA ASP A 329 -9.90 6.66 -21.73
C ASP A 329 -9.46 7.00 -20.29
N VAL A 330 -8.36 7.73 -20.15
CA VAL A 330 -7.78 8.06 -18.84
C VAL A 330 -7.88 9.55 -18.57
N TYR A 331 -8.57 9.93 -17.49
CA TYR A 331 -8.54 11.28 -16.96
C TYR A 331 -7.71 11.35 -15.68
N VAL A 332 -6.78 12.31 -15.61
CA VAL A 332 -5.82 12.45 -14.51
C VAL A 332 -5.97 13.84 -13.89
N CYS A 333 -6.37 13.87 -12.62
CA CYS A 333 -6.40 15.09 -11.81
C CYS A 333 -4.98 15.56 -11.51
N GLN A 334 -4.79 16.87 -11.36
CA GLN A 334 -3.49 17.49 -11.17
C GLN A 334 -3.48 18.49 -10.00
N PRO A 335 -2.29 18.72 -9.41
CA PRO A 335 -2.10 19.80 -8.47
C PRO A 335 -2.43 21.13 -9.13
N GLY A 336 -2.93 22.08 -8.35
CA GLY A 336 -3.34 23.33 -8.97
C GLY A 336 -2.16 24.12 -9.54
N GLY A 337 -2.39 24.81 -10.65
CA GLY A 337 -1.37 25.39 -11.51
C GLY A 337 -0.87 24.46 -12.64
N LEU A 338 -1.24 23.18 -12.62
CA LEU A 338 -1.02 22.24 -13.71
C LEU A 338 -2.37 21.85 -14.35
N PRO A 339 -2.44 21.76 -15.69
CA PRO A 339 -3.67 21.35 -16.37
C PRO A 339 -3.93 19.86 -16.16
N ASN A 340 -5.19 19.52 -15.86
CA ASN A 340 -5.66 18.13 -15.85
C ASN A 340 -5.51 17.47 -17.23
N ARG A 341 -5.38 16.13 -17.24
CA ARG A 341 -5.02 15.37 -18.45
C ARG A 341 -6.08 14.35 -18.84
N LEU A 342 -6.71 14.51 -20.01
CA LEU A 342 -7.54 13.50 -20.67
C LEU A 342 -6.74 12.85 -21.80
N TYR A 343 -6.44 11.57 -21.68
CA TYR A 343 -5.83 10.76 -22.73
C TYR A 343 -6.86 9.82 -23.31
N VAL A 344 -7.22 10.04 -24.57
CA VAL A 344 -8.18 9.23 -25.31
C VAL A 344 -7.46 8.06 -25.98
N GLN A 345 -7.79 6.84 -25.61
CA GLN A 345 -7.20 5.62 -26.13
C GLN A 345 -7.50 5.47 -27.62
N GLN A 346 -6.57 4.85 -28.34
CA GLN A 346 -6.67 4.57 -29.76
C GLN A 346 -6.64 3.05 -29.96
N ALA A 347 -7.25 2.57 -31.05
CA ALA A 347 -7.29 1.15 -31.37
C ALA A 347 -5.90 0.49 -31.55
N ASP A 348 -4.83 1.27 -31.76
CA ASP A 348 -3.46 0.78 -31.83
C ASP A 348 -2.80 0.59 -30.44
N GLY A 349 -3.51 0.90 -29.35
CA GLY A 349 -3.04 0.82 -27.98
C GLY A 349 -2.28 2.07 -27.51
N THR A 350 -2.14 3.10 -28.34
CA THR A 350 -1.65 4.42 -27.91
C THR A 350 -2.78 5.28 -27.37
N ALA A 351 -2.46 6.42 -26.76
CA ALA A 351 -3.46 7.39 -26.36
C ALA A 351 -3.06 8.80 -26.82
N VAL A 352 -4.06 9.66 -27.04
CA VAL A 352 -3.88 11.04 -27.50
C VAL A 352 -4.40 11.99 -26.43
N ASP A 353 -3.57 12.97 -26.03
CA ASP A 353 -4.02 14.05 -25.15
C ASP A 353 -5.08 14.91 -25.87
N ARG A 354 -6.28 14.93 -25.30
CA ARG A 354 -7.42 15.73 -25.77
C ARG A 354 -7.88 16.75 -24.73
N SER A 355 -7.12 17.01 -23.66
CA SER A 355 -7.53 17.88 -22.56
C SER A 355 -8.06 19.23 -23.01
N GLN A 356 -7.28 19.94 -23.85
CA GLN A 356 -7.64 21.29 -24.26
C GLN A 356 -8.86 21.29 -25.19
N ASP A 357 -8.89 20.37 -26.16
CA ASP A 357 -10.00 20.27 -27.12
C ASP A 357 -11.30 19.86 -26.44
N ALA A 358 -11.21 19.02 -25.40
CA ALA A 358 -12.33 18.56 -24.58
C ALA A 358 -12.80 19.57 -23.53
N GLY A 359 -12.05 20.67 -23.31
CA GLY A 359 -12.35 21.66 -22.26
C GLY A 359 -12.03 21.20 -20.84
N LEU A 360 -11.11 20.23 -20.69
CA LEU A 360 -10.76 19.57 -19.44
C LEU A 360 -9.34 19.89 -18.93
N ASP A 361 -8.61 20.84 -19.53
CA ASP A 361 -7.26 21.28 -19.11
C ASP A 361 -7.26 22.25 -17.90
N TRP A 362 -8.14 22.01 -16.92
CA TRP A 362 -8.35 22.90 -15.77
C TRP A 362 -7.10 23.01 -14.90
N LEU A 363 -6.81 24.23 -14.43
CA LEU A 363 -5.68 24.54 -13.55
C LEU A 363 -6.04 24.52 -12.07
N ASP A 364 -7.32 24.38 -11.73
CA ASP A 364 -7.77 24.26 -10.35
C ASP A 364 -7.29 22.94 -9.74
N HIS A 365 -6.91 22.99 -8.47
CA HIS A 365 -6.51 21.79 -7.75
C HIS A 365 -7.68 20.81 -7.67
N SER A 366 -7.49 19.62 -8.25
CA SER A 366 -8.47 18.55 -8.32
C SER A 366 -7.95 17.32 -7.57
N HIS A 367 -8.80 16.76 -6.70
CA HIS A 367 -8.44 15.60 -5.89
C HIS A 367 -8.98 14.29 -6.46
N SER A 368 -10.14 14.32 -7.13
CA SER A 368 -10.80 13.11 -7.64
C SER A 368 -11.70 13.45 -8.81
N SER A 369 -12.00 12.43 -9.61
CA SER A 369 -12.86 12.48 -10.78
C SER A 369 -13.63 11.17 -10.90
N LEU A 370 -14.81 11.22 -11.53
CA LEU A 370 -15.63 10.04 -11.81
C LEU A 370 -16.28 10.20 -13.19
N PHE A 371 -16.13 9.19 -14.05
CA PHE A 371 -16.93 9.05 -15.27
C PHE A 371 -18.18 8.23 -14.98
N VAL A 372 -19.36 8.76 -15.30
CA VAL A 372 -20.66 8.16 -14.99
C VAL A 372 -21.75 8.81 -15.83
N ASP A 373 -22.74 8.06 -16.30
CA ASP A 373 -23.91 8.60 -17.02
C ASP A 373 -24.88 9.24 -16.01
N LEU A 374 -24.97 10.57 -15.96
CA LEU A 374 -25.75 11.30 -14.95
C LEU A 374 -27.15 11.69 -15.42
N ASP A 375 -27.41 11.67 -16.72
CA ASP A 375 -28.72 12.04 -17.27
C ASP A 375 -29.40 10.91 -18.07
N ASN A 376 -28.81 9.71 -18.05
CA ASN A 376 -29.26 8.47 -18.67
C ASN A 376 -29.38 8.57 -20.20
N ASP A 377 -28.50 9.32 -20.85
CA ASP A 377 -28.46 9.41 -22.31
C ASP A 377 -27.54 8.37 -22.98
N GLY A 378 -26.76 7.65 -22.18
CA GLY A 378 -25.90 6.56 -22.58
C GLY A 378 -24.44 6.93 -22.81
N ASP A 379 -24.05 8.20 -22.66
CA ASP A 379 -22.65 8.58 -22.55
C ASP A 379 -22.21 8.90 -21.12
N GLN A 380 -20.91 8.76 -20.89
CA GLN A 380 -20.34 8.98 -19.56
C GLN A 380 -20.02 10.46 -19.38
N ASP A 381 -20.75 11.11 -18.48
CA ASP A 381 -20.45 12.44 -17.97
C ASP A 381 -19.27 12.41 -17.01
N LEU A 382 -18.78 13.60 -16.65
CA LEU A 382 -17.65 13.74 -15.75
C LEU A 382 -18.01 14.57 -14.52
N VAL A 383 -17.71 14.05 -13.34
CA VAL A 383 -17.71 14.82 -12.08
C VAL A 383 -16.29 15.00 -11.61
N ILE A 384 -15.90 16.24 -11.27
CA ILE A 384 -14.58 16.57 -10.74
C ILE A 384 -14.72 17.16 -9.34
N ALA A 385 -14.04 16.56 -8.37
CA ALA A 385 -13.84 17.12 -7.04
C ALA A 385 -12.66 18.09 -7.05
N VAL A 386 -12.98 19.38 -6.90
CA VAL A 386 -11.99 20.46 -6.76
C VAL A 386 -11.95 20.97 -5.34
N LYS A 387 -10.91 21.75 -5.00
CA LYS A 387 -10.73 22.27 -3.64
C LYS A 387 -11.97 22.95 -3.07
N ALA A 388 -12.84 23.58 -3.86
CA ALA A 388 -14.01 24.34 -3.40
C ALA A 388 -15.35 23.57 -3.40
N GLY A 389 -15.42 22.42 -4.08
CA GLY A 389 -16.67 21.71 -4.32
C GLY A 389 -16.58 20.76 -5.51
N LEU A 390 -17.68 20.59 -6.23
CA LEU A 390 -17.82 19.69 -7.36
C LEU A 390 -18.19 20.44 -8.63
N ILE A 391 -17.68 19.96 -9.76
CA ILE A 391 -18.03 20.41 -11.10
C ILE A 391 -18.59 19.20 -11.84
N PHE A 392 -19.81 19.32 -12.34
CA PHE A 392 -20.48 18.31 -13.16
C PHE A 392 -20.43 18.78 -14.60
N LEU A 393 -19.93 17.92 -15.49
CA LEU A 393 -19.77 18.21 -16.89
C LEU A 393 -20.53 17.19 -17.72
N GLU A 394 -21.44 17.69 -18.56
CA GLU A 394 -22.18 16.93 -19.57
C GLU A 394 -21.23 16.60 -20.72
N ASN A 395 -21.20 15.33 -21.14
CA ASN A 395 -20.52 14.88 -22.34
C ASN A 395 -21.49 14.94 -23.54
N ASP A 396 -20.97 15.01 -24.77
CA ASP A 396 -21.78 15.00 -25.99
C ASP A 396 -21.70 13.66 -26.75
N GLY A 397 -21.28 12.61 -26.04
CA GLY A 397 -20.95 11.29 -26.56
C GLY A 397 -19.72 11.25 -27.47
N ARG A 398 -18.93 12.33 -27.58
CA ARG A 398 -17.73 12.41 -28.43
C ARG A 398 -16.51 12.92 -27.68
N GLY A 399 -16.60 13.00 -26.36
CA GLY A 399 -15.54 13.47 -25.48
C GLY A 399 -15.38 14.99 -25.49
N ASN A 400 -16.45 15.74 -25.79
CA ASN A 400 -16.47 17.19 -25.60
C ASN A 400 -17.36 17.52 -24.40
N PHE A 401 -16.80 18.22 -23.41
CA PHE A 401 -17.46 18.43 -22.14
C PHE A 401 -17.92 19.87 -21.97
N GLN A 402 -19.12 20.04 -21.40
CA GLN A 402 -19.65 21.34 -21.00
C GLN A 402 -20.02 21.32 -19.51
N VAL A 403 -19.68 22.39 -18.78
CA VAL A 403 -20.13 22.53 -17.38
C VAL A 403 -21.66 22.62 -17.33
N ALA A 404 -22.27 21.62 -16.71
CA ALA A 404 -23.72 21.52 -16.53
C ALA A 404 -24.15 22.00 -15.14
N ALA A 405 -23.37 21.68 -14.09
CA ALA A 405 -23.65 22.13 -12.74
C ALA A 405 -22.37 22.33 -11.90
N VAL A 406 -22.49 23.18 -10.87
CA VAL A 406 -21.44 23.38 -9.86
C VAL A 406 -22.07 23.31 -8.49
N ARG A 407 -21.49 22.51 -7.59
CA ARG A 407 -21.95 22.37 -6.20
C ARG A 407 -20.84 22.76 -5.24
N SER A 408 -21.11 23.72 -4.37
CA SER A 408 -20.15 24.13 -3.35
C SER A 408 -20.18 23.17 -2.17
N VAL A 409 -18.99 22.82 -1.66
CA VAL A 409 -18.81 22.03 -0.42
C VAL A 409 -18.06 22.92 0.58
N PRO A 410 -18.67 23.99 1.12
CA PRO A 410 -17.93 25.09 1.74
C PRO A 410 -17.29 24.73 3.08
N GLN A 411 -17.78 23.70 3.76
CA GLN A 411 -17.32 23.31 5.09
C GLN A 411 -16.38 22.10 5.09
N SER A 412 -16.09 21.50 3.93
CA SER A 412 -15.34 20.25 3.85
C SER A 412 -14.55 20.16 2.55
N ASN A 413 -13.42 19.46 2.58
CA ASN A 413 -12.62 19.25 1.39
C ASN A 413 -13.01 17.91 0.75
N PRO A 414 -13.58 17.90 -0.48
CA PRO A 414 -13.94 16.66 -1.17
C PRO A 414 -12.65 15.98 -1.67
N TYR A 415 -12.49 14.69 -1.42
CA TYR A 415 -11.26 13.93 -1.75
C TYR A 415 -11.51 12.74 -2.64
N ALA A 416 -12.66 12.07 -2.50
CA ALA A 416 -13.06 10.99 -3.39
C ALA A 416 -14.55 11.03 -3.69
N LEU A 417 -14.90 10.44 -4.82
CA LEU A 417 -16.24 10.35 -5.36
C LEU A 417 -16.58 8.89 -5.60
N SER A 418 -17.83 8.52 -5.33
CA SER A 418 -18.44 7.27 -5.76
C SER A 418 -19.89 7.56 -6.15
N ALA A 419 -20.48 6.70 -6.98
CA ALA A 419 -21.88 6.85 -7.40
C ALA A 419 -22.64 5.54 -7.33
N ALA A 420 -23.92 5.64 -6.99
CA ALA A 420 -24.89 4.55 -7.01
C ALA A 420 -26.30 5.15 -7.05
N ASP A 421 -27.26 4.41 -7.59
CA ASP A 421 -28.69 4.72 -7.48
C ASP A 421 -29.16 4.20 -6.12
N PHE A 422 -29.08 5.04 -5.08
CA PHE A 422 -29.26 4.57 -3.70
C PHE A 422 -30.73 4.41 -3.30
N ASP A 423 -31.65 5.05 -4.02
CA ASP A 423 -33.09 4.99 -3.76
C ASP A 423 -33.92 4.34 -4.87
N ALA A 424 -33.23 3.68 -5.82
CA ALA A 424 -33.79 2.92 -6.92
C ALA A 424 -34.72 3.76 -7.83
N ASP A 425 -34.41 5.06 -7.99
CA ASP A 425 -35.17 5.96 -8.85
C ASP A 425 -34.68 5.96 -10.32
N GLY A 426 -33.60 5.22 -10.58
CA GLY A 426 -32.99 5.03 -11.89
C GLY A 426 -31.95 6.09 -12.25
N LEU A 427 -31.67 7.06 -11.38
CA LEU A 427 -30.63 8.06 -11.57
C LEU A 427 -29.44 7.77 -10.65
N LEU A 428 -28.22 7.89 -11.18
CA LEU A 428 -27.04 7.73 -10.35
C LEU A 428 -26.83 8.97 -9.47
N ASP A 429 -26.71 8.72 -8.16
CA ASP A 429 -26.43 9.73 -7.14
C ASP A 429 -24.95 9.76 -6.81
N VAL A 430 -24.46 10.90 -6.31
CA VAL A 430 -23.03 11.08 -6.03
C VAL A 430 -22.77 11.17 -4.54
N TYR A 431 -21.95 10.27 -4.02
CA TYR A 431 -21.39 10.35 -2.68
C TYR A 431 -19.99 10.96 -2.70
N VAL A 432 -19.74 11.82 -1.72
CA VAL A 432 -18.55 12.65 -1.62
C VAL A 432 -17.86 12.38 -0.29
N ALA A 433 -16.77 11.63 -0.35
CA ALA A 433 -15.87 11.46 0.79
C ALA A 433 -15.07 12.75 0.98
N CYS A 434 -15.11 13.28 2.20
CA CYS A 434 -14.48 14.51 2.60
C CYS A 434 -13.44 14.27 3.69
N TYR A 435 -12.23 14.77 3.48
CA TYR A 435 -11.13 14.48 4.38
C TYR A 435 -11.08 15.41 5.60
N SER A 436 -10.98 16.72 5.37
CA SER A 436 -10.83 17.72 6.45
C SER A 436 -11.94 18.77 6.45
N GLN A 437 -12.24 19.30 7.65
CA GLN A 437 -13.17 20.42 7.78
C GLN A 437 -12.51 21.70 7.28
N ARG A 438 -13.22 22.55 6.52
CA ARG A 438 -12.72 23.90 6.22
C ARG A 438 -13.04 24.84 7.38
N ARG A 439 -12.01 25.37 8.05
CA ARG A 439 -12.14 26.36 9.13
C ARG A 439 -11.45 27.67 8.74
N SER A 440 -12.12 28.55 7.96
CA SER A 440 -11.59 29.86 7.51
C SER A 440 -10.45 29.82 6.47
N GLU A 441 -10.39 30.84 5.59
CA GLU A 441 -9.32 31.05 4.59
C GLU A 441 -7.93 31.23 5.22
N THR A 442 -7.86 31.54 6.51
CA THR A 442 -6.62 31.84 7.25
C THR A 442 -5.98 30.62 7.92
N ASP A 443 -6.63 29.45 7.91
CA ASP A 443 -6.13 28.27 8.59
C ASP A 443 -5.02 27.62 7.77
N ARG A 444 -3.78 28.00 8.11
CA ARG A 444 -2.54 27.53 7.47
C ARG A 444 -2.12 26.13 7.94
N GLN A 445 -2.98 25.40 8.66
CA GLN A 445 -2.67 24.04 9.07
C GLN A 445 -2.85 23.09 7.88
N PHE A 446 -1.72 22.59 7.37
CA PHE A 446 -1.62 21.71 6.20
C PHE A 446 -2.54 20.48 6.27
N ILE A 447 -2.80 19.96 7.48
CA ILE A 447 -3.76 18.90 7.76
C ILE A 447 -4.40 19.22 9.11
N GLN A 448 -5.73 19.20 9.19
CA GLN A 448 -6.39 19.27 10.49
C GLN A 448 -5.98 18.06 11.31
N ARG A 449 -5.46 18.30 12.52
CA ARG A 449 -5.01 17.21 13.36
C ARG A 449 -6.20 16.31 13.72
N PRO A 450 -6.16 15.00 13.42
CA PRO A 450 -7.19 14.06 13.84
C PRO A 450 -7.16 13.95 15.37
N ILE A 451 -8.30 14.19 16.03
CA ILE A 451 -8.38 14.23 17.50
C ILE A 451 -9.65 13.51 17.99
N PRO A 452 -9.53 12.47 18.84
CA PRO A 452 -8.30 11.69 19.08
C PRO A 452 -7.92 10.88 17.84
N TYR A 453 -6.64 10.62 17.61
CA TYR A 453 -6.13 9.94 16.41
C TYR A 453 -6.91 8.66 16.01
N HIS A 454 -7.16 7.77 16.97
CA HIS A 454 -7.80 6.46 16.76
C HIS A 454 -9.33 6.49 16.65
N ASP A 455 -9.98 7.61 16.94
CA ASP A 455 -11.45 7.77 16.87
C ASP A 455 -11.80 9.20 16.45
N ALA A 456 -11.03 9.75 15.50
CA ALA A 456 -11.15 11.15 15.11
C ALA A 456 -12.51 11.41 14.46
N ASN A 457 -13.26 12.37 14.97
CA ASN A 457 -14.59 12.74 14.45
C ASN A 457 -14.68 14.26 14.16
N ASN A 458 -13.54 14.84 13.83
CA ASN A 458 -13.35 16.26 13.54
C ASN A 458 -12.92 16.52 12.10
N GLY A 459 -13.06 15.52 11.21
CA GLY A 459 -12.79 15.64 9.80
C GLY A 459 -13.89 16.36 9.02
N GLY A 460 -13.81 16.25 7.69
CA GLY A 460 -14.81 16.78 6.77
C GLY A 460 -16.14 16.05 6.94
N ARG A 461 -17.25 16.75 6.75
CA ARG A 461 -18.57 16.09 6.68
C ARG A 461 -18.75 15.54 5.27
N ASN A 462 -18.94 14.23 5.15
CA ASN A 462 -19.28 13.59 3.88
C ASN A 462 -20.66 14.05 3.38
N GLN A 463 -20.91 13.93 2.07
CA GLN A 463 -22.18 14.34 1.47
C GLN A 463 -22.71 13.27 0.50
N LEU A 464 -24.01 13.00 0.56
CA LEU A 464 -24.76 12.32 -0.48
C LEU A 464 -25.59 13.34 -1.24
N LEU A 465 -25.34 13.44 -2.54
CA LEU A 465 -26.03 14.32 -3.46
C LEU A 465 -26.97 13.50 -4.33
N ARG A 466 -28.27 13.60 -4.03
CA ARG A 466 -29.30 12.98 -4.86
C ARG A 466 -29.41 13.69 -6.20
N ASN A 467 -29.42 12.93 -7.28
CA ASN A 467 -29.70 13.40 -8.63
C ASN A 467 -31.21 13.52 -8.83
N GLU A 468 -31.67 14.72 -9.18
CA GLU A 468 -33.09 15.03 -9.42
C GLU A 468 -33.37 15.13 -10.94
N GLY A 469 -32.41 14.68 -11.76
CA GLY A 469 -32.39 14.78 -13.21
C GLY A 469 -31.96 16.15 -13.73
N ASN A 470 -31.57 16.22 -15.01
CA ASN A 470 -31.10 17.45 -15.69
C ASN A 470 -29.99 18.17 -14.89
N PHE A 471 -29.01 17.40 -14.40
CA PHE A 471 -27.88 17.88 -13.58
C PHE A 471 -28.30 18.70 -12.34
N GLN A 472 -29.50 18.46 -11.80
CA GLN A 472 -29.92 19.01 -10.52
C GLN A 472 -29.56 18.04 -9.40
N PHE A 473 -28.81 18.55 -8.41
CA PHE A 473 -28.33 17.73 -7.30
C PHE A 473 -28.73 18.35 -5.97
N ARG A 474 -29.22 17.51 -5.06
CA ARG A 474 -29.67 17.91 -3.73
C ARG A 474 -28.89 17.16 -2.65
N ASP A 475 -28.30 17.89 -1.69
CA ASP A 475 -27.75 17.25 -0.49
C ASP A 475 -28.89 16.63 0.34
N VAL A 476 -28.91 15.30 0.39
CA VAL A 476 -29.88 14.50 1.14
C VAL A 476 -29.27 13.82 2.37
N THR A 477 -27.99 14.04 2.65
CA THR A 477 -27.21 13.35 3.68
C THR A 477 -27.89 13.30 5.06
N ASN A 478 -28.53 14.39 5.51
CA ASN A 478 -29.20 14.42 6.81
C ASN A 478 -30.56 13.68 6.79
N VAL A 479 -31.30 13.78 5.68
CA VAL A 479 -32.63 13.16 5.60
C VAL A 479 -32.56 11.66 5.37
N THR A 480 -31.44 11.17 4.83
CA THR A 480 -31.18 9.73 4.65
C THR A 480 -30.46 9.10 5.84
N GLY A 481 -30.08 9.84 6.88
CA GLY A 481 -29.39 9.30 8.06
C GLY A 481 -27.86 9.14 7.92
N LEU A 482 -27.30 9.43 6.74
CA LEU A 482 -25.85 9.43 6.49
C LEU A 482 -25.10 10.57 7.21
N ASP A 483 -25.76 11.42 7.99
CA ASP A 483 -25.11 12.38 8.88
C ASP A 483 -24.69 11.77 10.23
N GLY A 484 -25.10 10.53 10.51
CA GLY A 484 -24.57 9.73 11.60
C GLY A 484 -23.13 9.29 11.34
N ASN A 485 -22.22 9.56 12.28
CA ASN A 485 -20.82 9.10 12.25
C ASN A 485 -19.99 9.49 11.00
N ASN A 486 -20.36 10.57 10.29
CA ASN A 486 -19.84 10.89 8.95
C ASN A 486 -18.80 12.03 8.89
N ARG A 487 -18.17 12.36 10.02
CA ARG A 487 -17.19 13.45 10.15
C ARG A 487 -15.78 12.94 10.42
N ARG A 488 -15.46 11.84 9.76
CA ARG A 488 -14.17 11.16 9.79
C ARG A 488 -13.24 11.74 8.72
N PHE A 489 -12.03 11.21 8.60
CA PHE A 489 -11.08 11.61 7.55
C PHE A 489 -11.17 10.63 6.39
N SER A 490 -12.21 10.79 5.56
CA SER A 490 -12.58 9.79 4.55
C SER A 490 -11.76 9.95 3.27
N PHE A 491 -11.20 8.84 2.77
CA PHE A 491 -10.48 8.79 1.49
C PHE A 491 -11.19 7.97 0.42
N ALA A 492 -11.96 6.96 0.81
CA ALA A 492 -12.61 6.08 -0.15
C ALA A 492 -13.97 5.64 0.36
N ALA A 493 -14.87 5.41 -0.58
CA ALA A 493 -16.15 4.77 -0.31
C ALA A 493 -16.50 3.85 -1.49
N SER A 494 -17.12 2.72 -1.18
CA SER A 494 -17.58 1.77 -2.19
C SER A 494 -18.97 1.28 -1.83
N TRP A 495 -19.77 1.11 -2.87
CA TRP A 495 -21.15 0.64 -2.79
C TRP A 495 -21.20 -0.87 -3.04
N GLU A 496 -22.04 -1.60 -2.30
CA GLU A 496 -22.32 -3.04 -2.50
C GLU A 496 -23.62 -3.43 -1.79
N ASP A 497 -24.36 -4.39 -2.32
CA ASP A 497 -25.52 -5.01 -1.67
C ASP A 497 -25.01 -6.18 -0.82
N TYR A 498 -24.43 -5.88 0.34
CA TYR A 498 -23.64 -6.87 1.08
C TYR A 498 -24.51 -7.94 1.76
N ASP A 499 -25.79 -7.63 2.00
CA ASP A 499 -26.75 -8.57 2.60
C ASP A 499 -27.77 -9.14 1.59
N ASN A 500 -27.58 -8.88 0.29
CA ASN A 500 -28.36 -9.41 -0.83
C ASN A 500 -29.87 -9.11 -0.70
N ASP A 501 -30.22 -7.95 -0.15
CA ASP A 501 -31.61 -7.52 0.03
C ASP A 501 -32.14 -6.65 -1.12
N GLY A 502 -31.25 -6.22 -2.02
CA GLY A 502 -31.54 -5.44 -3.22
C GLY A 502 -31.37 -3.94 -3.05
N ASP A 503 -31.12 -3.44 -1.84
CA ASP A 503 -30.75 -2.05 -1.59
C ASP A 503 -29.21 -1.94 -1.57
N ILE A 504 -28.66 -0.91 -2.23
CA ILE A 504 -27.20 -0.74 -2.27
C ILE A 504 -26.68 -0.08 -0.98
N ASP A 505 -25.74 -0.74 -0.30
CA ASP A 505 -25.12 -0.26 0.94
C ASP A 505 -23.81 0.48 0.68
N LEU A 506 -23.32 1.20 1.70
CA LEU A 506 -22.13 2.04 1.57
C LEU A 506 -21.09 1.73 2.64
N TYR A 507 -19.90 1.30 2.24
CA TYR A 507 -18.74 1.26 3.12
C TYR A 507 -17.84 2.47 2.89
N VAL A 508 -17.39 3.09 3.98
CA VAL A 508 -16.51 4.28 3.96
C VAL A 508 -15.23 3.98 4.73
N ALA A 509 -14.10 4.00 4.01
CA ALA A 509 -12.77 3.89 4.60
C ALA A 509 -12.25 5.27 5.01
N ASN A 510 -11.74 5.31 6.24
CA ASN A 510 -11.26 6.51 6.89
C ASN A 510 -9.78 6.34 7.26
N ASP A 511 -8.95 7.31 6.88
CA ASP A 511 -7.54 7.39 7.29
C ASP A 511 -7.43 7.57 8.81
N TYR A 512 -8.34 8.38 9.37
CA TYR A 512 -8.45 8.59 10.81
C TYR A 512 -9.89 8.49 11.28
N GLY A 513 -10.05 7.83 12.42
CA GLY A 513 -11.34 7.41 12.94
C GLY A 513 -11.65 5.97 12.56
N ARG A 514 -12.87 5.54 12.83
CA ARG A 514 -13.32 4.20 12.49
C ARG A 514 -13.98 4.22 11.13
N ASN A 515 -13.82 3.17 10.35
CA ASN A 515 -14.56 2.93 9.12
C ASN A 515 -16.04 2.74 9.42
N ASN A 516 -16.86 3.00 8.40
CA ASN A 516 -18.32 2.92 8.50
C ASN A 516 -18.84 1.91 7.48
N LEU A 517 -19.86 1.15 7.86
CA LEU A 517 -20.71 0.38 6.96
C LEU A 517 -22.12 0.89 7.19
N TYR A 518 -22.67 1.61 6.22
CA TYR A 518 -24.02 2.13 6.26
C TYR A 518 -24.92 1.17 5.50
N ARG A 519 -25.75 0.42 6.25
CA ARG A 519 -26.80 -0.39 5.63
C ARG A 519 -27.92 0.50 5.15
N ASN A 520 -28.37 0.30 3.93
CA ASN A 520 -29.49 0.99 3.31
C ASN A 520 -30.78 0.20 3.53
N ASP A 521 -31.81 0.83 4.08
CA ASP A 521 -33.14 0.25 4.25
C ASP A 521 -34.13 1.12 3.43
N GLY A 522 -34.15 0.95 2.11
CA GLY A 522 -35.02 1.68 1.17
C GLY A 522 -34.75 3.19 1.10
N GLY A 523 -33.48 3.59 1.02
CA GLY A 523 -33.01 5.00 0.97
C GLY A 523 -32.72 5.62 2.33
N SER A 524 -32.82 4.85 3.42
CA SER A 524 -32.50 5.28 4.78
C SER A 524 -31.31 4.49 5.33
N PHE A 525 -30.26 5.17 5.74
CA PHE A 525 -29.00 4.55 6.14
C PHE A 525 -28.82 4.46 7.66
N THR A 526 -28.27 3.33 8.11
CA THR A 526 -27.84 3.11 9.49
C THR A 526 -26.40 2.62 9.52
N ASP A 527 -25.53 3.24 10.31
CA ASP A 527 -24.17 2.72 10.53
C ASP A 527 -24.21 1.44 11.38
N VAL A 528 -23.89 0.32 10.74
CA VAL A 528 -23.88 -1.04 11.30
C VAL A 528 -22.47 -1.62 11.41
N ALA A 529 -21.41 -0.85 11.17
CA ALA A 529 -20.03 -1.37 11.12
C ALA A 529 -19.64 -2.21 12.36
N ALA A 530 -19.99 -1.72 13.54
CA ALA A 530 -19.67 -2.39 14.80
C ALA A 530 -20.48 -3.69 15.00
N THR A 531 -21.76 -3.71 14.61
CA THR A 531 -22.62 -4.89 14.73
C THR A 531 -22.34 -5.93 13.65
N ALA A 532 -21.94 -5.49 12.46
CA ALA A 532 -21.54 -6.35 11.35
C ALA A 532 -20.11 -6.90 11.50
N GLY A 533 -19.28 -6.33 12.40
CA GLY A 533 -17.92 -6.81 12.65
C GLY A 533 -16.85 -6.24 11.71
N VAL A 534 -17.14 -5.13 11.02
CA VAL A 534 -16.26 -4.46 10.05
C VAL A 534 -15.81 -3.06 10.48
N GLU A 535 -16.03 -2.71 11.75
CA GLU A 535 -15.49 -1.49 12.38
C GLU A 535 -13.95 -1.61 12.48
N ASP A 536 -13.25 -1.13 11.47
CA ASP A 536 -11.80 -1.01 11.43
C ASP A 536 -11.37 0.41 11.80
N ILE A 537 -10.29 0.54 12.57
CA ILE A 537 -9.73 1.83 13.01
C ILE A 537 -8.35 2.12 12.42
N SER A 538 -7.90 1.24 11.52
CA SER A 538 -6.65 1.37 10.78
C SER A 538 -6.77 2.49 9.74
N ALA A 539 -5.64 2.91 9.18
CA ALA A 539 -5.60 3.99 8.21
C ALA A 539 -6.14 3.52 6.84
N GLY A 540 -7.47 3.55 6.68
CA GLY A 540 -8.16 3.04 5.49
C GLY A 540 -7.98 3.94 4.28
N MET A 541 -7.40 3.39 3.21
CA MET A 541 -7.07 4.14 1.97
C MET A 541 -7.94 3.75 0.78
N SER A 542 -8.41 2.50 0.73
CA SER A 542 -9.34 2.04 -0.31
C SER A 542 -10.22 0.90 0.18
N VAL A 543 -11.30 0.67 -0.56
CA VAL A 543 -12.31 -0.35 -0.31
C VAL A 543 -12.57 -1.08 -1.62
N THR A 544 -12.63 -2.40 -1.58
CA THR A 544 -13.07 -3.23 -2.71
C THR A 544 -13.86 -4.41 -2.18
N TRP A 545 -14.91 -4.74 -2.91
CA TRP A 545 -15.76 -5.91 -2.66
C TRP A 545 -15.40 -7.01 -3.67
N GLY A 546 -15.54 -8.26 -3.25
CA GLY A 546 -15.29 -9.42 -4.10
C GLY A 546 -15.65 -10.73 -3.41
N ASP A 547 -15.98 -11.76 -4.17
CA ASP A 547 -16.34 -13.09 -3.63
C ASP A 547 -15.06 -13.92 -3.43
N TYR A 548 -14.30 -13.59 -2.37
CA TYR A 548 -12.97 -14.17 -2.16
C TYR A 548 -13.02 -15.71 -1.98
N ASN A 549 -14.14 -16.25 -1.52
CA ASN A 549 -14.29 -17.66 -1.24
C ASN A 549 -15.26 -18.41 -2.19
N ASN A 550 -15.87 -17.71 -3.15
CA ASN A 550 -16.88 -18.22 -4.10
C ASN A 550 -18.15 -18.78 -3.45
N ASP A 551 -18.65 -18.17 -2.38
CA ASP A 551 -19.89 -18.58 -1.69
C ASP A 551 -21.14 -17.76 -2.07
N GLY A 552 -20.97 -16.75 -2.93
CA GLY A 552 -22.03 -15.87 -3.40
C GLY A 552 -22.33 -14.68 -2.48
N TRP A 553 -21.53 -14.48 -1.42
CA TRP A 553 -21.58 -13.30 -0.57
C TRP A 553 -20.34 -12.44 -0.80
N MET A 554 -20.54 -11.14 -1.06
CA MET A 554 -19.40 -10.26 -1.28
C MET A 554 -18.62 -10.06 0.02
N ASP A 555 -17.33 -10.38 -0.03
CA ASP A 555 -16.35 -10.15 1.01
C ASP A 555 -15.75 -8.75 0.88
N LEU A 556 -15.32 -8.20 2.01
CA LEU A 556 -14.82 -6.83 2.09
C LEU A 556 -13.30 -6.83 2.28
N TYR A 557 -12.59 -6.16 1.36
CA TYR A 557 -11.18 -5.86 1.51
C TYR A 557 -10.95 -4.36 1.69
N VAL A 558 -10.18 -4.01 2.73
CA VAL A 558 -9.78 -2.64 3.03
C VAL A 558 -8.26 -2.54 3.01
N SER A 559 -7.73 -1.65 2.17
CA SER A 559 -6.30 -1.37 2.18
C SER A 559 -5.97 -0.37 3.29
N ASN A 560 -4.91 -0.67 4.04
CA ASN A 560 -4.48 0.04 5.24
C ASN A 560 -2.95 0.19 5.25
N MET A 561 -2.43 0.91 6.23
CA MET A 561 -0.98 1.09 6.41
C MET A 561 -0.38 0.02 7.34
N PHE A 562 0.55 -0.78 6.83
CA PHE A 562 1.37 -1.67 7.66
C PHE A 562 2.52 -0.88 8.30
N SER A 563 2.70 -1.02 9.62
CA SER A 563 3.81 -0.38 10.35
C SER A 563 4.67 -1.41 11.06
N SER A 564 5.89 -1.62 10.57
CA SER A 564 6.87 -2.49 11.19
C SER A 564 7.21 -2.04 12.62
N ALA A 565 7.45 -0.73 12.79
CA ALA A 565 7.71 -0.10 14.08
C ALA A 565 6.49 -0.16 15.02
N GLY A 566 5.29 0.10 14.50
CA GLY A 566 4.04 -0.01 15.26
C GLY A 566 3.83 -1.42 15.82
N ASN A 567 4.03 -2.46 15.02
CA ASN A 567 3.96 -3.86 15.46
C ASN A 567 5.04 -4.19 16.50
N ARG A 568 6.21 -3.55 16.44
CA ARG A 568 7.27 -3.77 17.43
C ARG A 568 6.98 -3.06 18.74
N ILE A 569 6.45 -1.83 18.70
CA ILE A 569 6.26 -0.96 19.87
C ILE A 569 4.94 -1.26 20.60
N ALA A 570 3.82 -1.39 19.88
CA ALA A 570 2.49 -1.53 20.47
C ALA A 570 2.25 -2.87 21.18
N TYR A 571 3.12 -3.86 20.98
CA TYR A 571 3.04 -5.18 21.62
C TYR A 571 3.97 -5.31 22.83
N GLN A 572 4.69 -4.25 23.21
CA GLN A 572 5.60 -4.26 24.36
C GLN A 572 4.83 -4.04 25.66
N ARG A 573 5.30 -4.67 26.74
CA ARG A 573 4.67 -4.56 28.06
C ARG A 573 4.64 -3.12 28.59
N GLN A 574 5.71 -2.37 28.35
CA GLN A 574 5.88 -0.99 28.80
C GLN A 574 5.05 0.02 27.99
N PHE A 575 4.56 -0.37 26.80
CA PHE A 575 3.77 0.51 25.96
C PHE A 575 2.48 0.89 26.69
N ARG A 576 2.34 2.20 26.98
CA ARG A 576 1.20 2.79 27.70
C ARG A 576 0.95 2.17 29.09
N GLU A 577 1.98 1.71 29.81
CA GLU A 577 1.85 1.03 31.13
C GLU A 577 0.97 1.80 32.15
N GLU A 578 1.06 3.14 32.18
CA GLU A 578 0.29 3.99 33.10
C GLU A 578 -1.17 4.28 32.65
N HIS A 579 -1.53 3.88 31.41
CA HIS A 579 -2.81 4.16 30.78
C HIS A 579 -3.43 2.92 30.11
N GLN A 580 -3.13 1.73 30.63
CA GLN A 580 -3.55 0.44 30.07
C GLN A 580 -5.08 0.23 30.17
N ASN A 581 -5.82 0.76 29.21
CA ASN A 581 -7.09 0.16 28.80
C ASN A 581 -6.78 -0.91 27.76
N GLN A 582 -7.20 -2.15 28.00
CA GLN A 582 -6.98 -3.28 27.10
C GLN A 582 -7.55 -3.03 25.69
N LYS A 583 -8.67 -2.29 25.60
CA LYS A 583 -9.23 -1.84 24.33
C LYS A 583 -8.27 -0.92 23.58
N THR A 584 -7.79 0.14 24.24
CA THR A 584 -6.87 1.10 23.63
C THR A 584 -5.57 0.45 23.17
N LEU A 585 -5.06 -0.55 23.89
CA LEU A 585 -3.90 -1.33 23.44
C LEU A 585 -4.20 -2.12 22.16
N ALA A 586 -5.33 -2.83 22.14
CA ALA A 586 -5.79 -3.57 20.96
C ALA A 586 -6.00 -2.63 19.75
N ASP A 587 -6.48 -1.42 19.99
CA ASP A 587 -6.66 -0.39 18.97
C ASP A 587 -5.30 -0.02 18.30
N TYR A 588 -4.26 0.28 19.09
CA TYR A 588 -2.93 0.57 18.51
C TYR A 588 -2.32 -0.63 17.78
N GLN A 589 -2.52 -1.84 18.32
CA GLN A 589 -2.05 -3.07 17.69
C GLN A 589 -2.76 -3.30 16.34
N ARG A 590 -4.07 -3.07 16.29
CA ARG A 590 -4.86 -3.16 15.07
C ARG A 590 -4.38 -2.15 14.02
N HIS A 591 -4.19 -0.91 14.43
CA HIS A 591 -3.77 0.17 13.53
C HIS A 591 -2.41 -0.09 12.86
N ALA A 592 -1.50 -0.80 13.54
CA ALA A 592 -0.19 -1.15 12.97
C ALA A 592 -0.21 -2.35 12.02
N LYS A 593 -1.28 -3.16 12.03
CA LYS A 593 -1.32 -4.51 11.45
C LYS A 593 -1.38 -4.51 9.92
N GLY A 594 -1.85 -3.42 9.29
CA GLY A 594 -2.00 -3.31 7.84
C GLY A 594 -3.37 -3.73 7.34
N ASN A 595 -3.42 -4.21 6.09
CA ASN A 595 -4.66 -4.44 5.33
C ASN A 595 -5.60 -5.45 5.98
N SER A 596 -6.85 -5.44 5.53
CA SER A 596 -7.93 -6.17 6.18
C SER A 596 -8.81 -6.88 5.18
N LEU A 597 -9.12 -8.14 5.46
CA LEU A 597 -10.07 -8.96 4.72
C LEU A 597 -11.11 -9.50 5.68
N PHE A 598 -12.36 -9.13 5.42
CA PHE A 598 -13.52 -9.52 6.20
C PHE A 598 -14.39 -10.43 5.32
N VAL A 599 -14.53 -11.69 5.71
CA VAL A 599 -15.37 -12.65 5.01
C VAL A 599 -16.81 -12.51 5.48
N ASN A 600 -17.74 -12.35 4.54
CA ASN A 600 -19.17 -12.26 4.80
C ASN A 600 -19.71 -13.63 5.20
N MET A 601 -20.47 -13.68 6.29
CA MET A 601 -21.01 -14.94 6.82
C MET A 601 -22.42 -15.26 6.29
N GLY A 602 -23.01 -14.37 5.47
CA GLY A 602 -24.35 -14.50 4.92
C GLY A 602 -25.49 -14.29 5.92
N ASP A 603 -25.18 -13.77 7.11
CA ASP A 603 -26.14 -13.44 8.17
C ASP A 603 -26.11 -11.96 8.57
N GLY A 604 -25.52 -11.11 7.73
CA GLY A 604 -25.29 -9.69 7.98
C GLY A 604 -24.06 -9.40 8.84
N THR A 605 -23.23 -10.41 9.14
CA THR A 605 -21.97 -10.25 9.87
C THR A 605 -20.77 -10.72 9.06
N PHE A 606 -19.59 -10.26 9.45
CA PHE A 606 -18.32 -10.60 8.83
C PHE A 606 -17.32 -11.16 9.84
N GLN A 607 -16.40 -11.99 9.34
CA GLN A 607 -15.26 -12.51 10.07
C GLN A 607 -13.96 -11.92 9.53
N ASP A 608 -13.15 -11.30 10.41
CA ASP A 608 -11.78 -10.88 10.06
C ASP A 608 -10.88 -12.13 9.86
N VAL A 609 -10.47 -12.36 8.61
CA VAL A 609 -9.55 -13.44 8.20
C VAL A 609 -8.20 -12.91 7.71
N SER A 610 -7.87 -11.65 8.00
CA SER A 610 -6.71 -10.96 7.43
C SER A 610 -5.38 -11.67 7.66
N GLU A 611 -5.17 -12.17 8.89
CA GLU A 611 -3.97 -12.94 9.25
C GLU A 611 -3.90 -14.32 8.59
N PRO A 612 -4.91 -15.21 8.74
CA PRO A 612 -4.85 -16.53 8.14
C PRO A 612 -4.85 -16.50 6.59
N ALA A 613 -5.39 -15.45 5.97
CA ALA A 613 -5.32 -15.22 4.52
C ALA A 613 -3.96 -14.64 4.06
N GLY A 614 -3.13 -14.14 4.98
CA GLY A 614 -1.80 -13.61 4.66
C GLY A 614 -1.80 -12.26 3.93
N VAL A 615 -2.88 -11.48 4.07
CA VAL A 615 -3.11 -10.24 3.31
C VAL A 615 -2.71 -8.96 4.05
N THR A 616 -2.34 -9.05 5.33
CA THR A 616 -2.04 -7.88 6.18
C THR A 616 -0.85 -7.05 5.67
N ILE A 617 0.11 -7.68 5.01
CA ILE A 617 1.32 -7.02 4.50
C ILE A 617 1.06 -6.42 3.11
N GLY A 618 0.30 -5.31 3.09
CA GLY A 618 0.16 -4.45 1.91
C GLY A 618 1.24 -3.38 1.78
N ARG A 619 2.17 -3.28 2.75
CA ARG A 619 3.09 -2.16 2.97
C ARG A 619 2.29 -0.86 3.21
N TRP A 620 2.67 0.23 2.54
CA TRP A 620 1.85 1.44 2.48
C TRP A 620 0.89 1.36 1.30
N ALA A 621 -0.24 0.72 1.52
CA ALA A 621 -1.25 0.50 0.51
C ALA A 621 -2.11 1.77 0.32
N TRP A 622 -2.32 2.16 -0.94
CA TRP A 622 -3.13 3.32 -1.32
C TRP A 622 -4.40 2.94 -2.09
N SER A 623 -4.36 1.79 -2.77
CA SER A 623 -5.50 1.29 -3.54
C SER A 623 -5.49 -0.23 -3.60
N SER A 624 -6.65 -0.82 -3.82
CA SER A 624 -6.87 -2.26 -3.89
C SER A 624 -7.99 -2.60 -4.86
N LEU A 625 -7.92 -3.76 -5.49
CA LEU A 625 -8.95 -4.29 -6.39
C LEU A 625 -9.02 -5.81 -6.29
N PHE A 626 -10.23 -6.35 -6.20
CA PHE A 626 -10.51 -7.75 -6.55
C PHE A 626 -10.66 -7.88 -8.07
N ALA A 627 -9.89 -8.77 -8.68
CA ALA A 627 -10.00 -9.09 -10.10
C ALA A 627 -9.41 -10.46 -10.39
N ASP A 628 -10.04 -11.24 -11.26
CA ASP A 628 -9.47 -12.48 -11.78
C ASP A 628 -8.37 -12.16 -12.81
N ILE A 629 -7.12 -11.96 -12.35
CA ILE A 629 -6.02 -11.51 -13.23
C ILE A 629 -5.41 -12.65 -14.03
N ASN A 630 -5.69 -13.90 -13.66
CA ASN A 630 -5.15 -15.08 -14.31
C ASN A 630 -6.22 -15.85 -15.13
N ASN A 631 -7.49 -15.45 -15.02
CA ASN A 631 -8.70 -16.07 -15.61
C ASN A 631 -8.95 -17.51 -15.12
N ASP A 632 -8.67 -17.83 -13.86
CA ASP A 632 -8.91 -19.16 -13.28
C ASP A 632 -10.29 -19.28 -12.58
N GLY A 633 -11.08 -18.20 -12.58
CA GLY A 633 -12.39 -18.11 -11.94
C GLY A 633 -12.34 -17.77 -10.46
N TRP A 634 -11.16 -17.47 -9.91
CA TRP A 634 -11.00 -16.91 -8.57
C TRP A 634 -10.54 -15.46 -8.68
N GLU A 635 -11.09 -14.60 -7.82
CA GLU A 635 -10.63 -13.22 -7.75
C GLU A 635 -9.29 -13.14 -7.01
N ASP A 636 -8.33 -12.45 -7.62
CA ASP A 636 -7.07 -12.10 -7.01
C ASP A 636 -7.15 -10.70 -6.38
N ILE A 637 -6.36 -10.46 -5.33
CA ILE A 637 -6.24 -9.14 -4.71
C ILE A 637 -5.02 -8.42 -5.29
N LEU A 638 -5.25 -7.32 -5.99
CA LEU A 638 -4.22 -6.37 -6.36
C LEU A 638 -4.12 -5.27 -5.30
N VAL A 639 -2.92 -4.96 -4.84
CA VAL A 639 -2.68 -3.85 -3.91
C VAL A 639 -1.64 -2.90 -4.51
N ALA A 640 -2.05 -1.66 -4.77
CA ALA A 640 -1.13 -0.59 -5.11
C ALA A 640 -0.51 -0.04 -3.84
N ASN A 641 0.80 -0.19 -3.69
CA ASN A 641 1.55 0.42 -2.59
C ASN A 641 2.54 1.47 -3.13
N GLY A 642 2.83 2.47 -2.31
CA GLY A 642 3.61 3.60 -2.76
C GLY A 642 4.14 4.47 -1.63
N PHE A 643 5.45 4.38 -1.40
CA PHE A 643 6.28 5.48 -0.94
C PHE A 643 7.68 5.28 -1.54
N ILE A 644 8.33 6.34 -1.99
CA ILE A 644 9.71 6.21 -2.50
C ILE A 644 10.62 6.14 -1.29
N THR A 645 11.19 4.97 -1.07
CA THR A 645 12.29 4.82 -0.13
C THR A 645 13.48 5.61 -0.66
N GLN A 646 14.08 6.43 0.19
CA GLN A 646 15.40 6.96 -0.08
C GLN A 646 16.40 5.78 -0.17
N GLN A 647 17.67 6.04 -0.49
CA GLN A 647 18.70 5.00 -0.42
C GLN A 647 18.82 4.36 0.98
N ASP A 648 18.31 5.04 2.00
CA ASP A 648 18.20 4.52 3.37
C ASP A 648 17.02 3.54 3.49
N THR A 649 17.33 2.30 3.84
CA THR A 649 16.37 1.20 3.99
C THR A 649 15.72 1.15 5.38
N ASP A 650 16.11 2.02 6.31
CA ASP A 650 15.61 1.95 7.68
C ASP A 650 14.16 2.44 7.86
N ASP A 651 13.58 3.09 6.83
CA ASP A 651 12.27 3.78 6.84
C ASP A 651 11.02 2.91 6.52
N LEU A 652 11.17 1.58 6.36
CA LEU A 652 10.03 0.68 6.05
C LEU A 652 9.52 -0.15 7.24
#